data_AF-A0A8S2K151-F1
#
_entry.id   AF-A0A8S2K151-F1
#
_cell.length_a   1.000
_cell.length_b   1.000
_cell.length_c   1.000
_cell.angle_alpha   90.00
_cell.angle_beta   90.00
_cell.angle_gamma   90.00
#
_symmetry.space_group_name_H-M   'P 1'
#
loop_
_entity.id
_entity.type
_entity.pdbx_description
1 polymer ?
#
loop_
_entity_poly.entity_id
_entity_poly.type
_entity_poly.pdbx_seq_one_letter_code
_entity_poly.pdbx_strand_id
1 'polypeptide(L)'
;MGCGASELSNSLDNHSHSDTKATVIPSSPSNLLNQRFDSNRIVPKPDNRTDTNEIIQNFRLIWLDKNIDELSDDYINSIKQLRRTINTIEIFHDTNECMGYLSQIQNEKLFLVVSGALCKSFVPRIHDKIQLNAIYIFCRQQEKYEEWAKDWPKVKAIFTEITSLCDMVRQSARQCDQNDIEIKGVSSLNQIEPAFMYTQLLKEIILEIDFDEQKEISNLVEYARKEKEYVNSKEQLKLIDEFAADYHKSVDKNKAIRWYSQQCFTYQLVKKALRSLEVHTLLIMGFFIRDVHRNIEKLHLEQSELIHPSDTTTITVFRGQTMNKADFEGNIKQDGLISFNNFLSTSEDRRVAISFTSDLNKIGVLFEMTINRSVSRTRFARISEVSWYPNEKEVLFATHSVFRVQQIEEIQANGTTIWQVKLTLTSDSDDEQLNILTKRMRTEITGTGWERMGSLLWKLGENDKAEQVYTMLLERTSNESDQADYYHALGLMKENLGQYNQAIEFYERARDISEKTLPPNHPDLANSYNNIGNVYSDMGEYSKALSSHERALEIRNIALPPNHPDVANSYNNIASLYNSMGEYSKALVFLERTLGIFEKSLAPNHPQIALNGNFELDDLPHTGRPLQVDMDFLKQLIEQDPRLTTRCLAEQLGCSHVAVETHLHELGKTWKYGVWIPHELSPLQLQCRVDACMELLTSHRNYKWLGNLITGDEKWVLYINYQHRRQWLSAGQAGVPTPKSDLHPKKVMLSVWWGVKGIIHWELLPTGCTITADLYCQQLDRVAEKLKGKQDRIYFLHDNARPHVAKSTRQKLLELGWITIPHPPYSPDLAPTDYHLYRSLSNHLREKKFEHENDLKMDLLNFFDQNSQDFYEQGIFSLPERWRQVIESNGAYIVDC
;
A
#
# COMPACT_ATOMS: atom_id res chain seq x y z
N MET A 1 -56.25 -47.76 -4.19
CA MET A 1 -57.60 -48.03 -3.66
C MET A 1 -57.45 -48.46 -2.20
N GLY A 2 -58.36 -48.06 -1.31
CA GLY A 2 -58.39 -48.53 0.08
C GLY A 2 -58.16 -47.43 1.13
N CYS A 3 -59.22 -47.07 1.86
CA CYS A 3 -59.16 -46.33 3.12
C CYS A 3 -59.27 -47.31 4.30
N GLY A 4 -58.96 -46.84 5.52
CA GLY A 4 -59.20 -47.56 6.79
C GLY A 4 -57.87 -47.91 7.49
N ALA A 5 -57.44 -47.32 8.61
CA ALA A 5 -58.07 -46.93 9.89
C ALA A 5 -58.01 -48.03 10.96
N SER A 6 -57.91 -47.57 12.23
CA SER A 6 -58.07 -48.32 13.49
C SER A 6 -56.90 -49.28 13.88
N GLU A 7 -56.52 -49.51 15.15
CA GLU A 7 -56.68 -48.75 16.41
C GLU A 7 -55.90 -49.45 17.57
N LEU A 8 -55.86 -48.84 18.77
CA LEU A 8 -55.66 -49.47 20.11
C LEU A 8 -54.25 -50.06 20.44
N SER A 9 -53.73 -50.02 21.67
CA SER A 9 -54.17 -49.37 22.93
C SER A 9 -53.12 -49.45 24.06
N ASN A 10 -53.31 -48.64 25.11
CA ASN A 10 -52.92 -48.88 26.52
C ASN A 10 -51.42 -48.80 26.94
N SER A 11 -51.04 -48.33 28.14
CA SER A 11 -51.80 -47.61 29.19
C SER A 11 -50.92 -47.15 30.39
N LEU A 12 -51.30 -46.02 31.01
CA LEU A 12 -51.24 -45.70 32.46
C LEU A 12 -49.89 -45.42 33.20
N ASP A 13 -49.76 -44.16 33.65
CA ASP A 13 -49.64 -43.70 35.07
C ASP A 13 -48.44 -44.13 35.97
N ASN A 14 -47.97 -43.36 36.98
CA ASN A 14 -48.50 -42.15 37.66
C ASN A 14 -47.44 -41.32 38.45
N HIS A 15 -47.87 -40.12 38.92
CA HIS A 15 -47.34 -39.30 40.06
C HIS A 15 -45.99 -38.53 39.91
N SER A 16 -45.81 -37.30 40.47
CA SER A 16 -46.74 -36.35 41.13
C SER A 16 -46.17 -34.91 41.29
N HIS A 17 -47.08 -33.91 41.29
CA HIS A 17 -47.00 -32.47 41.62
C HIS A 17 -45.77 -31.84 42.33
N SER A 18 -45.36 -30.62 41.93
CA SER A 18 -45.88 -29.34 42.52
C SER A 18 -45.22 -28.04 41.96
N ASP A 19 -46.07 -27.07 41.57
CA ASP A 19 -46.11 -25.63 41.90
C ASP A 19 -44.83 -24.71 41.89
N THR A 20 -44.88 -23.41 41.54
CA THR A 20 -45.87 -22.51 40.90
C THR A 20 -45.22 -21.17 40.45
N LYS A 21 -45.84 -20.47 39.48
CA LYS A 21 -45.91 -18.97 39.31
C LYS A 21 -44.62 -18.19 38.93
N ALA A 22 -44.66 -17.10 38.14
CA ALA A 22 -45.77 -16.35 37.52
C ALA A 22 -45.33 -15.37 36.38
N THR A 23 -46.25 -15.08 35.43
CA THR A 23 -46.48 -13.78 34.70
C THR A 23 -45.36 -13.17 33.81
N VAL A 24 -45.61 -12.45 32.69
CA VAL A 24 -46.85 -11.94 32.05
C VAL A 24 -46.70 -11.75 30.51
N ILE A 25 -47.84 -11.71 29.80
CA ILE A 25 -48.06 -11.51 28.34
C ILE A 25 -49.33 -10.61 28.25
N PRO A 26 -49.49 -9.56 27.38
CA PRO A 26 -49.43 -9.63 25.91
C PRO A 26 -48.91 -8.38 25.13
N SER A 27 -49.18 -8.42 23.82
CA SER A 27 -48.99 -7.53 22.64
C SER A 27 -49.59 -6.10 22.59
N SER A 28 -49.14 -5.34 21.55
CA SER A 28 -49.77 -4.39 20.59
C SER A 28 -51.31 -4.11 20.61
N PRO A 29 -51.89 -3.11 19.85
CA PRO A 29 -51.30 -2.09 18.93
C PRO A 29 -51.97 -0.66 18.92
N SER A 30 -51.48 0.21 18.02
CA SER A 30 -52.24 1.20 17.19
C SER A 30 -52.71 2.61 17.68
N ASN A 31 -52.42 3.59 16.81
CA ASN A 31 -53.27 4.70 16.29
C ASN A 31 -53.33 6.14 16.87
N LEU A 32 -53.11 7.08 15.93
CA LEU A 32 -53.75 8.40 15.69
C LEU A 32 -53.55 9.58 16.66
N LEU A 33 -52.98 10.68 16.14
CA LEU A 33 -53.73 11.95 15.95
C LEU A 33 -53.01 12.97 15.04
N ASN A 34 -53.82 13.77 14.32
CA ASN A 34 -53.41 14.80 13.36
C ASN A 34 -52.91 16.11 14.03
N GLN A 35 -52.21 16.97 13.29
CA GLN A 35 -52.79 18.26 12.85
C GLN A 35 -51.99 18.97 11.73
N ARG A 36 -52.69 19.87 11.02
CA ARG A 36 -52.30 20.56 9.77
C ARG A 36 -51.66 21.93 10.04
N PHE A 37 -51.01 22.51 9.02
CA PHE A 37 -51.37 23.86 8.56
C PHE A 37 -51.08 24.05 7.05
N ASP A 38 -52.06 24.56 6.31
CA ASP A 38 -51.99 25.00 4.90
C ASP A 38 -51.97 26.54 4.84
N SER A 39 -51.29 27.16 3.86
CA SER A 39 -51.82 28.33 3.11
C SER A 39 -50.89 28.93 2.01
N ASN A 40 -51.15 28.52 0.76
CA ASN A 40 -51.32 29.35 -0.46
C ASN A 40 -50.40 30.54 -0.89
N ARG A 41 -49.83 30.35 -2.10
CA ARG A 41 -49.79 31.25 -3.30
C ARG A 41 -49.02 32.59 -3.31
N ILE A 42 -48.17 32.77 -4.34
CA ILE A 42 -48.25 33.78 -5.43
C ILE A 42 -47.28 33.39 -6.60
N VAL A 43 -47.44 33.97 -7.79
CA VAL A 43 -46.93 33.59 -9.14
C VAL A 43 -46.51 34.88 -9.92
N PRO A 44 -45.72 34.93 -11.02
CA PRO A 44 -44.52 34.21 -11.52
C PRO A 44 -43.28 35.16 -11.73
N LYS A 45 -42.26 34.71 -12.52
CA LYS A 45 -40.99 35.40 -12.91
C LYS A 45 -41.15 36.79 -13.59
N PRO A 46 -40.06 37.58 -13.67
CA PRO A 46 -39.29 37.64 -14.93
C PRO A 46 -37.77 37.42 -14.78
N ASP A 47 -37.07 37.22 -15.90
CA ASP A 47 -35.61 37.04 -15.98
C ASP A 47 -34.81 38.31 -15.66
N ASN A 48 -33.58 38.13 -15.16
CA ASN A 48 -32.43 38.88 -15.67
C ASN A 48 -31.12 38.10 -15.42
N ARG A 49 -30.34 37.90 -16.50
CA ARG A 49 -29.02 37.27 -16.44
C ARG A 49 -28.01 38.24 -15.83
N THR A 50 -27.22 37.79 -14.86
CA THR A 50 -25.87 38.29 -14.55
C THR A 50 -25.08 37.13 -13.92
N ASP A 51 -23.76 37.16 -14.10
CA ASP A 51 -22.87 36.00 -14.04
C ASP A 51 -23.01 35.11 -12.78
N THR A 52 -23.10 33.79 -13.03
CA THR A 52 -23.22 32.77 -12.01
C THR A 52 -21.91 32.61 -11.25
N ASN A 53 -21.82 33.25 -10.08
CA ASN A 53 -20.71 33.08 -9.13
C ASN A 53 -20.62 31.61 -8.68
N GLU A 54 -19.48 30.99 -8.92
CA GLU A 54 -19.17 29.65 -8.46
C GLU A 54 -18.51 29.69 -7.08
N ILE A 55 -19.00 28.84 -6.17
CA ILE A 55 -18.53 28.72 -4.79
C ILE A 55 -17.61 27.50 -4.70
N ILE A 56 -16.36 27.74 -4.33
CA ILE A 56 -15.33 26.70 -4.13
C ILE A 56 -15.37 26.20 -2.69
N GLN A 57 -15.17 24.89 -2.51
CA GLN A 57 -15.57 24.18 -1.30
C GLN A 57 -14.43 23.46 -0.55
N ASN A 58 -13.31 23.13 -1.20
CA ASN A 58 -12.29 22.22 -0.65
C ASN A 58 -11.07 22.92 -0.02
N PHE A 59 -11.15 24.24 0.15
CA PHE A 59 -10.07 25.06 0.70
C PHE A 59 -10.61 25.92 1.83
N ARG A 60 -9.86 26.03 2.92
CA ARG A 60 -10.14 27.06 3.93
C ARG A 60 -9.44 28.35 3.56
N LEU A 61 -10.20 29.43 3.62
CA LEU A 61 -9.68 30.78 3.57
C LEU A 61 -9.60 31.31 5.00
N ILE A 62 -8.40 31.63 5.46
CA ILE A 62 -8.19 32.30 6.73
C ILE A 62 -8.19 33.82 6.45
N TRP A 63 -9.03 34.60 7.09
CA TRP A 63 -8.90 36.06 7.15
C TRP A 63 -8.32 36.45 8.50
N LEU A 64 -7.10 37.02 8.51
CA LEU A 64 -6.45 37.57 9.69
C LEU A 64 -6.36 39.09 9.59
N ASP A 65 -7.14 39.80 10.41
CA ASP A 65 -7.07 41.25 10.54
C ASP A 65 -7.50 41.72 11.93
N LYS A 66 -6.65 42.53 12.56
CA LYS A 66 -6.84 43.08 13.91
C LYS A 66 -7.91 44.18 13.97
N ASN A 67 -8.23 44.79 12.84
CA ASN A 67 -9.09 45.97 12.76
C ASN A 67 -10.44 45.69 12.09
N ILE A 68 -10.90 44.43 12.07
CA ILE A 68 -12.23 44.09 11.57
C ILE A 68 -13.28 44.72 12.50
N ASP A 69 -14.09 45.61 11.94
CA ASP A 69 -15.37 46.00 12.51
C ASP A 69 -16.47 45.11 11.90
N GLU A 70 -16.92 44.12 12.66
CA GLU A 70 -17.93 43.15 12.22
C GLU A 70 -19.29 43.79 11.91
N LEU A 71 -19.53 45.02 12.36
CA LEU A 71 -20.75 45.79 12.13
C LEU A 71 -20.66 46.74 10.93
N SER A 72 -19.48 46.86 10.31
CA SER A 72 -19.28 47.76 9.17
C SER A 72 -19.85 47.17 7.86
N ASP A 73 -20.55 48.00 7.07
CA ASP A 73 -21.07 47.59 5.76
C ASP A 73 -19.96 47.12 4.81
N ASP A 74 -18.77 47.74 4.88
CA ASP A 74 -17.56 47.32 4.14
C ASP A 74 -17.18 45.87 4.47
N TYR A 75 -17.13 45.49 5.75
CA TYR A 75 -16.83 44.12 6.18
C TYR A 75 -17.95 43.15 5.80
N ILE A 76 -19.21 43.49 6.09
CA ILE A 76 -20.37 42.64 5.78
C ILE A 76 -20.42 42.35 4.28
N ASN A 77 -20.20 43.37 3.44
CA ASN A 77 -20.13 43.21 1.99
C ASN A 77 -18.91 42.39 1.57
N SER A 78 -17.74 42.62 2.17
CA SER A 78 -16.50 41.92 1.81
C SER A 78 -16.53 40.42 2.17
N ILE A 79 -16.97 40.08 3.38
CA ILE A 79 -17.19 38.68 3.78
C ILE A 79 -18.29 38.03 2.95
N LYS A 80 -19.36 38.76 2.60
CA LYS A 80 -20.41 38.25 1.71
C LYS A 80 -19.90 37.98 0.29
N GLN A 81 -18.90 38.71 -0.20
CA GLN A 81 -18.25 38.45 -1.49
C GLN A 81 -17.24 37.29 -1.42
N LEU A 82 -16.44 37.19 -0.36
CA LEU A 82 -15.58 36.02 -0.18
C LEU A 82 -16.39 34.74 0.07
N ARG A 83 -17.49 34.76 0.84
CA ARG A 83 -18.37 33.59 1.05
C ARG A 83 -19.05 33.12 -0.23
N ARG A 84 -19.22 33.99 -1.23
CA ARG A 84 -19.65 33.63 -2.61
C ARG A 84 -18.52 32.98 -3.44
N THR A 85 -17.33 32.87 -2.89
CA THR A 85 -16.11 32.46 -3.60
C THR A 85 -15.46 31.24 -2.94
N ILE A 86 -15.24 31.28 -1.64
CA ILE A 86 -14.86 30.14 -0.79
C ILE A 86 -15.85 30.05 0.36
N ASN A 87 -16.36 28.84 0.60
CA ASN A 87 -17.39 28.58 1.59
C ASN A 87 -16.84 28.60 3.03
N THR A 88 -15.66 27.98 3.23
CA THR A 88 -15.04 27.77 4.53
C THR A 88 -14.09 28.93 4.85
N ILE A 89 -14.63 29.97 5.50
CA ILE A 89 -13.86 31.14 5.93
C ILE A 89 -13.74 31.16 7.45
N GLU A 90 -12.50 31.10 7.92
CA GLU A 90 -12.12 31.21 9.34
C GLU A 90 -11.56 32.62 9.56
N ILE A 91 -12.05 33.33 10.58
CA ILE A 91 -11.71 34.74 10.81
C ILE A 91 -11.00 34.85 12.14
N PHE A 92 -9.82 35.48 12.15
CA PHE A 92 -9.01 35.67 13.35
C PHE A 92 -8.69 37.14 13.57
N HIS A 93 -8.89 37.58 14.81
CA HIS A 93 -8.53 38.92 15.28
C HIS A 93 -7.14 38.95 15.94
N ASP A 94 -6.66 37.79 16.45
CA ASP A 94 -5.33 37.64 17.03
C ASP A 94 -4.40 36.70 16.24
N THR A 95 -3.12 37.05 16.23
CA THR A 95 -2.07 36.31 15.53
C THR A 95 -1.70 34.98 16.20
N ASN A 96 -1.81 34.85 17.53
CA ASN A 96 -1.42 33.62 18.23
C ASN A 96 -2.53 32.57 18.16
N GLU A 97 -3.80 33.01 18.20
CA GLU A 97 -4.95 32.15 17.94
C GLU A 97 -4.88 31.54 16.53
N CYS A 98 -4.66 32.38 15.51
CA CYS A 98 -4.42 31.93 14.13
C CYS A 98 -3.22 30.96 14.03
N MET A 99 -2.14 31.18 14.78
CA MET A 99 -0.98 30.26 14.82
C MET A 99 -1.27 28.92 15.48
N GLY A 100 -2.09 28.90 16.54
CA GLY A 100 -2.56 27.68 17.17
C GLY A 100 -3.37 26.83 16.20
N TYR A 101 -4.33 27.46 15.52
CA TYR A 101 -5.16 26.83 14.49
C TYR A 101 -4.32 26.28 13.32
N LEU A 102 -3.40 27.10 12.78
CA LEU A 102 -2.41 26.72 11.75
C LEU A 102 -1.42 25.63 12.17
N SER A 103 -1.48 25.14 13.42
CA SER A 103 -0.63 24.06 13.94
C SER A 103 -1.42 22.81 14.34
N GLN A 104 -2.76 22.89 14.32
CA GLN A 104 -3.67 21.76 14.53
C GLN A 104 -4.11 21.12 13.21
N ILE A 105 -4.24 21.91 12.15
CA ILE A 105 -4.42 21.39 10.79
C ILE A 105 -3.15 20.64 10.38
N GLN A 106 -3.32 19.50 9.69
CA GLN A 106 -2.19 18.71 9.15
C GLN A 106 -2.34 18.37 7.66
N ASN A 107 -3.57 18.10 7.19
CA ASN A 107 -3.82 17.51 5.86
C ASN A 107 -4.67 18.38 4.90
N GLU A 108 -4.87 19.67 5.18
CA GLU A 108 -5.69 20.56 4.35
C GLU A 108 -4.86 21.66 3.67
N LYS A 109 -5.27 22.08 2.46
CA LYS A 109 -4.67 23.20 1.71
C LYS A 109 -5.33 24.51 2.11
N LEU A 110 -4.52 25.50 2.49
CA LEU A 110 -4.96 26.76 3.10
C LEU A 110 -4.60 27.98 2.25
N PHE A 111 -5.53 28.92 2.20
CA PHE A 111 -5.32 30.28 1.70
C PHE A 111 -5.38 31.27 2.86
N LEU A 112 -4.49 32.26 2.89
CA LEU A 112 -4.49 33.30 3.92
C LEU A 112 -4.70 34.67 3.29
N VAL A 113 -5.72 35.40 3.74
CA VAL A 113 -5.86 36.84 3.59
C VAL A 113 -5.36 37.49 4.87
N VAL A 114 -4.35 38.35 4.78
CA VAL A 114 -3.80 39.09 5.92
C VAL A 114 -3.87 40.59 5.67
N SER A 115 -4.28 41.37 6.66
CA SER A 115 -4.31 42.82 6.49
C SER A 115 -2.90 43.43 6.48
N GLY A 116 -2.76 44.56 5.77
CA GLY A 116 -1.48 45.28 5.68
C GLY A 116 -0.91 45.73 7.05
N ALA A 117 -1.73 45.78 8.10
CA ALA A 117 -1.27 46.09 9.46
C ALA A 117 -0.54 44.91 10.14
N LEU A 118 -0.87 43.67 9.77
CA LEU A 118 -0.32 42.45 10.36
C LEU A 118 0.70 41.74 9.46
N CYS A 119 0.66 41.96 8.14
CA CYS A 119 1.46 41.18 7.19
C CYS A 119 2.96 41.15 7.52
N LYS A 120 3.57 42.30 7.85
CA LYS A 120 5.01 42.42 8.17
C LYS A 120 5.44 41.71 9.44
N SER A 121 4.54 41.47 10.40
CA SER A 121 4.85 40.74 11.63
C SER A 121 4.44 39.26 11.57
N PHE A 122 3.46 38.93 10.73
CA PHE A 122 2.89 37.59 10.67
C PHE A 122 3.49 36.70 9.60
N VAL A 123 3.57 37.17 8.35
CA VAL A 123 4.05 36.39 7.19
C VAL A 123 5.43 35.74 7.43
N PRO A 124 6.44 36.44 8.00
CA PRO A 124 7.73 35.81 8.28
C PRO A 124 7.66 34.60 9.22
N ARG A 125 6.65 34.53 10.10
CA ARG A 125 6.45 33.43 11.07
C ARG A 125 5.75 32.20 10.48
N ILE A 126 5.18 32.31 9.27
CA ILE A 126 4.33 31.26 8.66
C ILE A 126 4.71 30.88 7.24
N HIS A 127 5.58 31.64 6.56
CA HIS A 127 5.89 31.42 5.14
C HIS A 127 6.37 29.99 4.84
N ASP A 128 7.07 29.33 5.76
CA ASP A 128 7.53 27.95 5.60
C ASP A 128 6.44 26.87 5.79
N LYS A 129 5.25 27.19 6.31
CA LYS A 129 4.20 26.19 6.57
C LYS A 129 3.70 25.53 5.27
N ILE A 130 3.91 24.21 5.15
CA ILE A 130 3.62 23.40 3.94
C ILE A 130 2.14 23.48 3.53
N GLN A 131 1.23 23.51 4.50
CA GLN A 131 -0.22 23.57 4.28
C GLN A 131 -0.70 24.87 3.62
N LEU A 132 0.10 25.93 3.67
CA LEU A 132 -0.30 27.25 3.22
C LEU A 132 0.14 27.45 1.76
N ASN A 133 -0.83 27.47 0.85
CA ASN A 133 -0.61 27.51 -0.60
C ASN A 133 -0.37 28.94 -1.13
N ALA A 134 -1.15 29.91 -0.64
CA ALA A 134 -0.97 31.31 -0.99
C ALA A 134 -1.39 32.25 0.14
N ILE A 135 -0.68 33.38 0.20
CA ILE A 135 -0.94 34.53 1.05
C ILE A 135 -1.36 35.69 0.12
N TYR A 136 -2.44 36.36 0.48
CA TYR A 136 -2.91 37.59 -0.15
C TYR A 136 -2.93 38.69 0.90
N ILE A 137 -2.53 39.89 0.50
CA ILE A 137 -2.52 41.04 1.41
C ILE A 137 -3.69 41.95 1.04
N PHE A 138 -4.61 42.19 1.97
CA PHE A 138 -5.71 43.13 1.75
C PHE A 138 -5.38 44.48 2.42
N CYS A 139 -5.21 45.55 1.63
CA CYS A 139 -4.82 46.86 2.15
C CYS A 139 -5.15 48.01 1.19
N ARG A 140 -5.57 49.16 1.73
CA ARG A 140 -5.78 50.42 0.97
C ARG A 140 -4.49 51.12 0.51
N GLN A 141 -3.31 50.64 0.91
CA GLN A 141 -1.99 51.26 0.59
C GLN A 141 -1.07 50.26 -0.10
N GLN A 142 -1.33 49.94 -1.37
CA GLN A 142 -0.61 48.89 -2.11
C GLN A 142 0.90 49.15 -2.23
N GLU A 143 1.31 50.32 -2.75
CA GLU A 143 2.70 50.73 -2.99
C GLU A 143 3.63 50.51 -1.78
N LYS A 144 3.11 50.68 -0.56
CA LYS A 144 3.84 50.55 0.71
C LYS A 144 4.32 49.12 1.02
N TYR A 145 3.70 48.11 0.40
CA TYR A 145 4.00 46.69 0.65
C TYR A 145 4.51 45.94 -0.58
N GLU A 146 4.45 46.52 -1.78
CA GLU A 146 4.86 45.85 -3.03
C GLU A 146 6.32 45.42 -3.07
N GLU A 147 7.26 46.26 -2.63
CA GLU A 147 8.68 45.85 -2.57
C GLU A 147 8.90 44.74 -1.55
N TRP A 148 8.34 44.89 -0.35
CA TRP A 148 8.47 43.90 0.73
C TRP A 148 7.78 42.55 0.39
N ALA A 149 6.68 42.56 -0.37
CA ALA A 149 5.99 41.35 -0.77
C ALA A 149 6.82 40.45 -1.68
N LYS A 150 7.74 41.02 -2.49
CA LYS A 150 8.64 40.27 -3.39
C LYS A 150 9.62 39.36 -2.64
N ASP A 151 9.92 39.69 -1.38
CA ASP A 151 10.81 38.88 -0.52
C ASP A 151 10.14 37.57 -0.03
N TRP A 152 8.82 37.41 -0.20
CA TRP A 152 8.04 36.29 0.34
C TRP A 152 7.33 35.51 -0.77
N PRO A 153 7.88 34.38 -1.27
CA PRO A 153 7.34 33.67 -2.42
C PRO A 153 5.85 33.32 -2.30
N LYS A 154 5.36 32.95 -1.11
CA LYS A 154 3.94 32.61 -0.93
C LYS A 154 2.99 33.82 -1.00
N VAL A 155 3.48 35.06 -0.97
CA VAL A 155 2.64 36.25 -1.16
C VAL A 155 2.37 36.43 -2.65
N LYS A 156 1.16 36.08 -3.09
CA LYS A 156 0.79 36.09 -4.52
C LYS A 156 0.45 37.48 -5.04
N ALA A 157 -0.23 38.30 -4.23
CA ALA A 157 -0.67 39.64 -4.62
C ALA A 157 -1.11 40.48 -3.41
N ILE A 158 -1.13 41.81 -3.62
CA ILE A 158 -1.73 42.80 -2.73
C ILE A 158 -2.99 43.34 -3.42
N PHE A 159 -4.10 43.45 -2.68
CA PHE A 159 -5.39 43.90 -3.21
C PHE A 159 -5.94 45.08 -2.42
N THR A 160 -6.41 46.08 -3.15
CA THR A 160 -7.21 47.22 -2.67
C THR A 160 -8.72 46.94 -2.76
N GLU A 161 -9.14 46.17 -3.76
CA GLU A 161 -10.55 45.80 -4.02
C GLU A 161 -10.82 44.33 -3.68
N ILE A 162 -11.95 44.09 -3.00
CA ILE A 162 -12.34 42.75 -2.55
C ILE A 162 -12.77 41.83 -3.71
N THR A 163 -13.31 42.39 -4.78
CA THR A 163 -13.66 41.71 -6.03
C THR A 163 -12.44 41.03 -6.65
N SER A 164 -11.36 41.79 -6.86
CA SER A 164 -10.10 41.27 -7.40
C SER A 164 -9.45 40.22 -6.50
N LEU A 165 -9.56 40.36 -5.17
CA LEU A 165 -9.13 39.32 -4.23
C LEU A 165 -9.96 38.04 -4.41
N CYS A 166 -11.28 38.16 -4.50
CA CYS A 166 -12.17 37.01 -4.71
C CYS A 166 -11.80 36.26 -6.00
N ASP A 167 -11.60 36.96 -7.12
CA ASP A 167 -11.29 36.32 -8.39
C ASP A 167 -9.93 35.59 -8.36
N MET A 168 -8.92 36.16 -7.72
CA MET A 168 -7.60 35.53 -7.54
C MET A 168 -7.66 34.31 -6.61
N VAL A 169 -8.42 34.40 -5.51
CA VAL A 169 -8.69 33.28 -4.60
C VAL A 169 -9.41 32.16 -5.35
N ARG A 170 -10.41 32.49 -6.19
CA ARG A 170 -11.14 31.54 -7.02
C ARG A 170 -10.20 30.82 -8.00
N GLN A 171 -9.36 31.57 -8.71
CA GLN A 171 -8.40 31.02 -9.66
C GLN A 171 -7.38 30.10 -8.97
N SER A 172 -6.80 30.54 -7.86
CA SER A 172 -5.76 29.80 -7.13
C SER A 172 -6.28 28.50 -6.55
N ALA A 173 -7.54 28.48 -6.11
CA ALA A 173 -8.19 27.27 -5.65
C ALA A 173 -8.49 26.28 -6.80
N ARG A 174 -8.99 26.76 -7.96
CA ARG A 174 -9.17 25.92 -9.16
C ARG A 174 -7.86 25.26 -9.62
N GLN A 175 -6.76 26.02 -9.60
CA GLN A 175 -5.42 25.48 -9.83
C GLN A 175 -5.10 24.34 -8.85
N CYS A 176 -5.26 24.59 -7.55
CA CYS A 176 -4.93 23.62 -6.51
C CYS A 176 -5.77 22.32 -6.58
N ASP A 177 -7.00 22.37 -7.08
CA ASP A 177 -7.89 21.21 -7.28
C ASP A 177 -7.59 20.42 -8.56
N GLN A 178 -7.26 21.11 -9.66
CA GLN A 178 -6.96 20.45 -10.93
C GLN A 178 -5.57 19.80 -10.93
N ASN A 179 -4.65 20.27 -10.08
CA ASN A 179 -3.26 19.82 -10.03
C ASN A 179 -3.05 18.50 -9.25
N ASP A 180 -4.10 17.96 -8.62
CA ASP A 180 -4.06 16.69 -7.87
C ASP A 180 -4.47 15.45 -8.71
N ILE A 181 -4.52 15.54 -10.05
CA ILE A 181 -4.74 14.36 -10.89
C ILE A 181 -3.48 13.49 -10.90
N GLU A 182 -3.63 12.27 -10.38
CA GLU A 182 -2.63 11.22 -10.43
C GLU A 182 -2.31 10.82 -11.87
N ILE A 183 -1.01 10.90 -12.19
CA ILE A 183 -0.40 10.51 -13.44
C ILE A 183 0.61 9.41 -13.11
N LYS A 184 0.43 8.23 -13.71
CA LYS A 184 1.45 7.16 -13.68
C LYS A 184 2.11 7.09 -15.05
N GLY A 185 3.41 6.91 -15.08
CA GLY A 185 4.15 6.75 -16.33
C GLY A 185 5.16 5.60 -16.27
N VAL A 186 5.38 4.95 -17.42
CA VAL A 186 6.22 3.75 -17.52
C VAL A 186 7.28 3.96 -18.60
N SER A 187 8.55 3.69 -18.24
CA SER A 187 9.72 3.87 -19.12
C SER A 187 9.96 2.67 -20.05
N SER A 188 9.67 1.47 -19.56
CA SER A 188 9.95 0.22 -20.24
C SER A 188 8.66 -0.55 -20.42
N LEU A 189 8.30 -0.77 -21.68
CA LEU A 189 7.16 -1.58 -22.10
C LEU A 189 7.16 -2.96 -21.40
N ASN A 190 8.34 -3.59 -21.27
CA ASN A 190 8.52 -4.90 -20.62
C ASN A 190 8.30 -4.88 -19.08
N GLN A 191 7.99 -3.73 -18.48
CA GLN A 191 7.83 -3.51 -17.04
C GLN A 191 6.49 -2.83 -16.68
N ILE A 192 5.47 -2.86 -17.56
CA ILE A 192 4.16 -2.30 -17.21
C ILE A 192 3.50 -3.16 -16.11
N GLU A 193 3.49 -2.62 -14.89
CA GLU A 193 2.89 -3.25 -13.71
C GLU A 193 1.34 -3.29 -13.82
N PRO A 194 0.66 -4.26 -13.18
CA PRO A 194 -0.80 -4.26 -13.06
C PRO A 194 -1.37 -2.95 -12.46
N ALA A 195 -0.60 -2.30 -11.58
CA ALA A 195 -0.93 -1.02 -10.97
C ALA A 195 -0.93 0.19 -11.94
N PHE A 196 -0.52 0.02 -13.20
CA PHE A 196 -0.75 1.00 -14.28
C PHE A 196 -2.18 0.91 -14.84
N MET A 197 -2.78 -0.28 -14.83
CA MET A 197 -4.00 -0.63 -15.58
C MET A 197 -5.24 -0.85 -14.71
N TYR A 198 -5.07 -0.91 -13.39
CA TYR A 198 -6.15 -1.19 -12.44
C TYR A 198 -7.40 -0.31 -12.61
N THR A 199 -7.24 0.98 -12.98
CA THR A 199 -8.39 1.87 -13.24
C THR A 199 -9.21 1.46 -14.46
N GLN A 200 -8.63 0.76 -15.43
CA GLN A 200 -9.40 0.17 -16.53
C GLN A 200 -10.32 -0.93 -16.02
N LEU A 201 -9.79 -1.84 -15.20
CA LEU A 201 -10.54 -2.96 -14.65
C LEU A 201 -11.59 -2.47 -13.63
N LEU A 202 -11.24 -1.49 -12.80
CA LEU A 202 -12.18 -0.79 -11.91
C LEU A 202 -13.35 -0.18 -12.70
N LYS A 203 -13.09 0.46 -13.83
CA LYS A 203 -14.12 1.00 -14.73
C LYS A 203 -14.96 -0.11 -15.35
N GLU A 204 -14.36 -1.19 -15.86
CA GLU A 204 -15.08 -2.36 -16.39
C GLU A 204 -16.04 -2.93 -15.34
N ILE A 205 -15.55 -3.14 -14.11
CA ILE A 205 -16.30 -3.66 -12.97
C ILE A 205 -17.46 -2.72 -12.57
N ILE A 206 -17.22 -1.40 -12.47
CA ILE A 206 -18.26 -0.42 -12.13
C ILE A 206 -19.36 -0.35 -13.22
N LEU A 207 -19.02 -0.65 -14.48
CA LEU A 207 -20.00 -0.73 -15.58
C LEU A 207 -20.81 -2.04 -15.58
N GLU A 208 -20.24 -3.11 -15.01
CA GLU A 208 -20.88 -4.43 -14.83
C GLU A 208 -21.83 -4.49 -13.63
N ILE A 209 -21.59 -3.71 -12.57
CA ILE A 209 -22.46 -3.69 -11.38
C ILE A 209 -23.82 -3.08 -11.72
N ASP A 210 -24.89 -3.82 -11.41
CA ASP A 210 -26.24 -3.28 -11.40
C ASP A 210 -26.50 -2.57 -10.06
N PHE A 211 -26.93 -1.31 -10.14
CA PHE A 211 -27.17 -0.44 -8.99
C PHE A 211 -28.66 -0.07 -8.95
N ASP A 212 -29.31 -0.25 -7.81
CA ASP A 212 -30.64 0.30 -7.53
C ASP A 212 -30.52 1.83 -7.40
N GLU A 213 -30.72 2.52 -8.52
CA GLU A 213 -30.53 3.97 -8.63
C GLU A 213 -31.32 4.75 -7.56
N GLN A 214 -32.55 4.36 -7.25
CA GLN A 214 -33.37 5.09 -6.28
C GLN A 214 -32.81 4.94 -4.86
N LYS A 215 -32.37 3.73 -4.51
CA LYS A 215 -31.75 3.44 -3.22
C LYS A 215 -30.38 4.12 -3.10
N GLU A 216 -29.52 4.04 -4.11
CA GLU A 216 -28.18 4.59 -4.03
C GLU A 216 -28.15 6.13 -4.10
N ILE A 217 -29.07 6.78 -4.83
CA ILE A 217 -29.28 8.24 -4.73
C ILE A 217 -29.63 8.63 -3.28
N SER A 218 -30.50 7.85 -2.62
CA SER A 218 -30.91 8.12 -1.23
C SER A 218 -29.76 7.91 -0.25
N ASN A 219 -28.98 6.83 -0.43
CA ASN A 219 -27.77 6.55 0.35
C ASN A 219 -26.73 7.68 0.21
N LEU A 220 -26.48 8.15 -1.02
CA LEU A 220 -25.57 9.28 -1.30
C LEU A 220 -26.04 10.57 -0.62
N VAL A 221 -27.33 10.90 -0.72
CA VAL A 221 -27.90 12.09 -0.08
C VAL A 221 -27.81 12.02 1.45
N GLU A 222 -28.04 10.86 2.05
CA GLU A 222 -27.89 10.67 3.49
C GLU A 222 -26.42 10.74 3.94
N TYR A 223 -25.51 10.11 3.19
CA TYR A 223 -24.07 10.16 3.43
C TYR A 223 -23.53 11.59 3.35
N ALA A 224 -23.83 12.32 2.26
CA ALA A 224 -23.42 13.70 2.08
C ALA A 224 -23.98 14.64 3.17
N ARG A 225 -25.18 14.37 3.70
CA ARG A 225 -25.74 15.13 4.84
C ARG A 225 -25.11 14.80 6.20
N LYS A 226 -24.42 13.67 6.35
CA LYS A 226 -23.74 13.27 7.59
C LYS A 226 -22.27 13.65 7.62
N GLU A 227 -21.64 13.83 6.45
CA GLU A 227 -20.24 14.19 6.35
C GLU A 227 -19.96 15.58 6.93
N LYS A 228 -18.97 15.65 7.83
CA LYS A 228 -18.69 16.84 8.68
C LYS A 228 -18.36 18.10 7.87
N GLU A 229 -17.82 17.91 6.67
CA GLU A 229 -17.45 18.95 5.72
C GLU A 229 -18.69 19.69 5.17
N TYR A 230 -19.80 18.98 4.93
CA TYR A 230 -21.00 19.55 4.33
C TYR A 230 -22.06 19.99 5.35
N VAL A 231 -22.14 19.33 6.52
CA VAL A 231 -23.10 19.64 7.61
C VAL A 231 -23.11 21.11 8.00
N ASN A 232 -21.95 21.77 7.98
CA ASN A 232 -21.79 23.14 8.47
C ASN A 232 -22.09 24.23 7.42
N SER A 233 -22.40 23.88 6.17
CA SER A 233 -22.78 24.84 5.12
C SER A 233 -24.22 24.66 4.65
N LYS A 234 -24.98 25.75 4.70
CA LYS A 234 -26.36 25.81 4.19
C LYS A 234 -26.41 25.71 2.66
N GLU A 235 -25.37 26.19 2.00
CA GLU A 235 -25.17 26.13 0.55
C GLU A 235 -24.97 24.68 0.09
N GLN A 236 -24.19 23.88 0.84
CA GLN A 236 -24.00 22.45 0.54
C GLN A 236 -25.27 21.64 0.76
N LEU A 237 -25.95 21.84 1.89
CA LEU A 237 -27.24 21.19 2.14
C LEU A 237 -28.26 21.52 1.04
N LYS A 238 -28.28 22.77 0.55
CA LYS A 238 -29.11 23.17 -0.59
C LYS A 238 -28.72 22.48 -1.90
N LEU A 239 -27.42 22.34 -2.20
CA LEU A 239 -26.96 21.61 -3.39
C LEU A 239 -27.28 20.11 -3.32
N ILE A 240 -27.21 19.50 -2.13
CA ILE A 240 -27.61 18.11 -1.89
C ILE A 240 -29.12 17.94 -2.08
N ASP A 241 -29.93 18.88 -1.59
CA ASP A 241 -31.39 18.88 -1.78
C ASP A 241 -31.78 19.10 -3.25
N GLU A 242 -31.08 19.98 -3.97
CA GLU A 242 -31.24 20.19 -5.41
C GLU A 242 -30.85 18.94 -6.21
N PHE A 243 -29.73 18.28 -5.87
CA PHE A 243 -29.34 17.00 -6.47
C PHE A 243 -30.41 15.92 -6.26
N ALA A 244 -30.87 15.73 -5.03
CA ALA A 244 -31.91 14.75 -4.69
C ALA A 244 -33.21 15.00 -5.48
N ALA A 245 -33.61 16.28 -5.60
CA ALA A 245 -34.83 16.67 -6.28
C ALA A 245 -34.73 16.65 -7.82
N ASP A 246 -33.52 16.80 -8.38
CA ASP A 246 -33.25 16.86 -9.82
C ASP A 246 -32.93 15.48 -10.42
N TYR A 247 -32.03 14.72 -9.79
CA TYR A 247 -31.54 13.44 -10.31
C TYR A 247 -32.64 12.36 -10.30
N HIS A 248 -33.52 12.37 -9.29
CA HIS A 248 -34.61 11.39 -9.15
C HIS A 248 -35.78 11.58 -10.14
N LYS A 249 -35.84 12.67 -10.92
CA LYS A 249 -37.07 13.08 -11.66
C LYS A 249 -37.02 12.97 -13.18
N SER A 250 -35.89 12.61 -13.79
CA SER A 250 -35.66 12.94 -15.22
C SER A 250 -35.50 11.77 -16.18
N VAL A 251 -36.12 11.94 -17.34
CA VAL A 251 -35.89 11.19 -18.60
C VAL A 251 -34.57 11.60 -19.29
N ASP A 252 -33.96 12.71 -18.86
CA ASP A 252 -32.72 13.25 -19.42
C ASP A 252 -31.49 12.45 -18.97
N LYS A 253 -30.81 11.85 -19.95
CA LYS A 253 -29.71 10.90 -19.72
C LYS A 253 -28.43 11.60 -19.24
N ASN A 254 -28.13 12.80 -19.73
CA ASN A 254 -26.78 13.40 -19.67
C ASN A 254 -26.43 14.06 -18.31
N LYS A 255 -27.31 13.99 -17.30
CA LYS A 255 -27.19 14.75 -16.04
C LYS A 255 -25.96 14.48 -15.20
N ALA A 256 -25.42 13.26 -15.23
CA ALA A 256 -24.24 12.92 -14.43
C ALA A 256 -23.03 13.80 -14.80
N ILE A 257 -22.87 14.16 -16.08
CA ILE A 257 -21.80 15.07 -16.53
C ILE A 257 -22.04 16.49 -16.02
N ARG A 258 -23.29 16.97 -15.98
CA ARG A 258 -23.63 18.28 -15.42
C ARG A 258 -23.25 18.37 -13.93
N TRP A 259 -23.66 17.37 -13.15
CA TRP A 259 -23.36 17.29 -11.72
C TRP A 259 -21.89 16.94 -11.42
N TYR A 260 -21.16 16.33 -12.36
CA TYR A 260 -19.71 16.09 -12.23
C TYR A 260 -18.88 17.33 -12.59
N SER A 261 -19.27 18.08 -13.63
CA SER A 261 -18.58 19.33 -14.01
C SER A 261 -18.84 20.46 -13.02
N GLN A 262 -20.03 20.50 -12.40
CA GLN A 262 -20.29 21.40 -11.27
C GLN A 262 -19.38 21.06 -10.07
N GLN A 263 -18.61 22.03 -9.59
CA GLN A 263 -17.78 21.89 -8.38
C GLN A 263 -18.66 21.79 -7.12
N CYS A 264 -19.18 20.61 -6.85
CA CYS A 264 -19.99 20.27 -5.69
C CYS A 264 -19.61 18.88 -5.14
N PHE A 265 -20.29 18.45 -4.06
CA PHE A 265 -19.97 17.22 -3.33
C PHE A 265 -19.81 15.97 -4.21
N THR A 266 -20.59 15.83 -5.29
CA THR A 266 -20.49 14.71 -6.26
C THR A 266 -19.09 14.60 -6.89
N TYR A 267 -18.54 15.72 -7.39
CA TYR A 267 -17.20 15.76 -8.00
C TYR A 267 -16.11 15.38 -6.99
N GLN A 268 -16.22 15.86 -5.74
CA GLN A 268 -15.29 15.50 -4.67
C GLN A 268 -15.38 14.03 -4.28
N LEU A 269 -16.59 13.50 -4.14
CA LEU A 269 -16.79 12.11 -3.77
C LEU A 269 -16.36 11.15 -4.90
N VAL A 270 -16.49 11.52 -6.18
CA VAL A 270 -15.88 10.76 -7.30
C VAL A 270 -14.36 10.73 -7.18
N LYS A 271 -13.71 11.90 -6.97
CA LYS A 271 -12.26 11.98 -6.75
C LYS A 271 -11.81 11.15 -5.55
N LYS A 272 -12.53 11.24 -4.42
CA LYS A 272 -12.28 10.44 -3.21
C LYS A 272 -12.41 8.95 -3.52
N ALA A 273 -13.48 8.53 -4.19
CA ALA A 273 -13.73 7.13 -4.54
C ALA A 273 -12.59 6.54 -5.40
N LEU A 274 -12.25 7.19 -6.51
CA LEU A 274 -11.25 6.70 -7.47
C LEU A 274 -9.82 6.74 -6.91
N ARG A 275 -9.49 7.69 -6.03
CA ARG A 275 -8.16 7.81 -5.40
C ARG A 275 -7.97 6.90 -4.18
N SER A 276 -8.97 6.83 -3.30
CA SER A 276 -8.84 6.06 -2.04
C SER A 276 -9.17 4.58 -2.20
N LEU A 277 -9.96 4.22 -3.22
CA LEU A 277 -10.61 2.91 -3.37
C LEU A 277 -11.39 2.47 -2.12
N GLU A 278 -11.82 3.42 -1.27
CA GLU A 278 -12.59 3.13 -0.06
C GLU A 278 -13.92 2.46 -0.45
N VAL A 279 -14.12 1.22 0.01
CA VAL A 279 -15.25 0.35 -0.38
C VAL A 279 -16.60 1.04 -0.16
N HIS A 280 -16.78 1.74 0.97
CA HIS A 280 -18.01 2.46 1.28
C HIS A 280 -18.27 3.62 0.30
N THR A 281 -17.24 4.42 0.00
CA THR A 281 -17.36 5.53 -0.95
C THR A 281 -17.54 5.02 -2.40
N LEU A 282 -16.88 3.93 -2.78
CA LEU A 282 -17.10 3.24 -4.07
C LEU A 282 -18.52 2.68 -4.19
N LEU A 283 -19.10 2.14 -3.11
CA LEU A 283 -20.46 1.64 -3.12
C LEU A 283 -21.48 2.76 -3.33
N ILE A 284 -21.31 3.86 -2.61
CA ILE A 284 -22.18 5.04 -2.70
C ILE A 284 -22.02 5.77 -4.04
N MET A 285 -20.80 5.91 -4.57
CA MET A 285 -20.53 6.68 -5.79
C MET A 285 -20.52 5.84 -7.07
N GLY A 286 -20.54 4.51 -6.97
CA GLY A 286 -20.38 3.60 -8.11
C GLY A 286 -21.43 3.83 -9.21
N PHE A 287 -22.70 4.00 -8.83
CA PHE A 287 -23.77 4.32 -9.79
C PHE A 287 -23.51 5.64 -10.52
N PHE A 288 -23.06 6.68 -9.81
CA PHE A 288 -22.79 7.98 -10.40
C PHE A 288 -21.55 7.94 -11.33
N ILE A 289 -20.49 7.23 -10.94
CA ILE A 289 -19.30 7.00 -11.78
C ILE A 289 -19.68 6.24 -13.07
N ARG A 290 -20.49 5.19 -12.95
CA ARG A 290 -21.08 4.43 -14.06
C ARG A 290 -21.89 5.35 -14.99
N ASP A 291 -22.71 6.24 -14.44
CA ASP A 291 -23.55 7.16 -15.23
C ASP A 291 -22.73 8.25 -15.94
N VAL A 292 -21.68 8.80 -15.31
CA VAL A 292 -20.72 9.69 -15.99
C VAL A 292 -20.05 8.96 -17.16
N HIS A 293 -19.61 7.71 -16.97
CA HIS A 293 -19.03 6.90 -18.05
C HIS A 293 -20.01 6.66 -19.20
N ARG A 294 -21.23 6.20 -18.91
CA ARG A 294 -22.28 5.94 -19.92
C ARG A 294 -22.63 7.20 -20.70
N ASN A 295 -22.62 8.37 -20.06
CA ASN A 295 -22.90 9.64 -20.71
C ASN A 295 -21.74 10.13 -21.60
N ILE A 296 -20.48 9.94 -21.19
CA ILE A 296 -19.32 10.21 -22.05
C ILE A 296 -19.35 9.28 -23.27
N GLU A 297 -19.66 7.99 -23.08
CA GLU A 297 -19.82 7.02 -24.17
C GLU A 297 -20.94 7.41 -25.15
N LYS A 298 -22.12 7.77 -24.64
CA LYS A 298 -23.26 8.20 -25.46
C LYS A 298 -22.91 9.44 -26.29
N LEU A 299 -22.37 10.49 -25.65
CA LEU A 299 -21.98 11.72 -26.35
C LEU A 299 -20.84 11.49 -27.35
N HIS A 300 -19.89 10.60 -27.04
CA HIS A 300 -18.82 10.24 -27.97
C HIS A 300 -19.37 9.63 -29.25
N LEU A 301 -20.33 8.70 -29.14
CA LEU A 301 -20.99 8.08 -30.29
C LEU A 301 -21.79 9.12 -31.09
N GLU A 302 -22.65 9.89 -30.43
CA GLU A 302 -23.45 10.96 -31.05
C GLU A 302 -22.57 12.00 -31.77
N GLN A 303 -21.42 12.38 -31.19
CA GLN A 303 -20.47 13.31 -31.81
C GLN A 303 -19.64 12.68 -32.94
N SER A 304 -19.47 11.36 -32.95
CA SER A 304 -18.75 10.65 -34.03
C SER A 304 -19.57 10.52 -35.30
N GLU A 305 -20.90 10.33 -35.19
CA GLU A 305 -21.83 10.26 -36.33
C GLU A 305 -21.98 11.60 -37.06
N LEU A 306 -21.68 12.72 -36.38
CA LEU A 306 -21.79 14.07 -36.92
C LEU A 306 -20.53 14.56 -37.67
N ILE A 307 -19.46 13.74 -37.75
CA ILE A 307 -18.21 14.13 -38.44
C ILE A 307 -18.41 14.03 -39.95
N HIS A 308 -18.25 15.14 -40.67
CA HIS A 308 -18.31 15.10 -42.14
C HIS A 308 -17.00 14.56 -42.74
N PRO A 309 -17.02 13.91 -43.92
CA PRO A 309 -15.81 13.36 -44.56
C PRO A 309 -14.72 14.39 -44.90
N SER A 310 -15.05 15.68 -44.84
CA SER A 310 -14.14 16.82 -45.05
C SER A 310 -13.47 17.33 -43.77
N ASP A 311 -13.94 16.92 -42.59
CA ASP A 311 -13.42 17.41 -41.31
C ASP A 311 -12.10 16.73 -40.95
N THR A 312 -11.21 17.46 -40.27
CA THR A 312 -9.98 16.88 -39.74
C THR A 312 -10.31 15.80 -38.71
N THR A 313 -9.85 14.58 -38.97
CA THR A 313 -10.01 13.42 -38.07
C THR A 313 -9.25 13.59 -36.76
N THR A 314 -8.27 14.49 -36.72
CA THR A 314 -7.52 14.86 -35.51
C THR A 314 -8.07 16.10 -34.83
N ILE A 315 -8.00 16.10 -33.49
CA ILE A 315 -8.14 17.30 -32.66
C ILE A 315 -6.99 17.40 -31.67
N THR A 316 -6.68 18.62 -31.25
CA THR A 316 -5.71 18.91 -30.19
C THR A 316 -6.44 19.51 -29.00
N VAL A 317 -6.20 18.97 -27.81
CA VAL A 317 -6.70 19.50 -26.54
C VAL A 317 -5.54 19.75 -25.59
N PHE A 318 -5.73 20.67 -24.65
CA PHE A 318 -4.69 21.16 -23.76
C PHE A 318 -5.10 20.97 -22.30
N ARG A 319 -4.11 20.68 -21.45
CA ARG A 319 -4.26 20.62 -20.01
C ARG A 319 -3.00 21.15 -19.32
N GLY A 320 -3.14 22.21 -18.55
CA GLY A 320 -2.09 22.65 -17.64
C GLY A 320 -2.26 22.02 -16.27
N GLN A 321 -1.15 21.71 -15.61
CA GLN A 321 -1.11 21.44 -14.19
C GLN A 321 0.27 21.75 -13.60
N THR A 322 0.41 21.64 -12.28
CA THR A 322 1.71 21.76 -11.60
C THR A 322 2.03 20.47 -10.85
N MET A 323 3.27 20.01 -10.91
CA MET A 323 3.71 18.78 -10.24
C MET A 323 5.10 18.92 -9.60
N ASN A 324 5.45 18.02 -8.69
CA ASN A 324 6.78 18.03 -8.11
C ASN A 324 7.80 17.63 -9.18
N LYS A 325 9.01 18.18 -9.09
CA LYS A 325 10.07 17.90 -10.07
C LYS A 325 10.42 16.40 -10.14
N ALA A 326 10.50 15.73 -8.98
CA ALA A 326 10.75 14.29 -8.91
C ALA A 326 9.63 13.46 -9.58
N ASP A 327 8.37 13.85 -9.41
CA ASP A 327 7.23 13.14 -10.03
C ASP A 327 7.26 13.27 -11.55
N PHE A 328 7.66 14.44 -12.07
CA PHE A 328 7.85 14.68 -13.50
C PHE A 328 8.99 13.82 -14.06
N GLU A 329 10.18 13.92 -13.48
CA GLU A 329 11.38 13.21 -13.94
C GLU A 329 11.25 11.68 -13.80
N GLY A 330 10.49 11.21 -12.81
CA GLY A 330 10.17 9.80 -12.60
C GLY A 330 9.16 9.24 -13.60
N ASN A 331 8.02 9.91 -13.80
CA ASN A 331 6.90 9.40 -14.60
C ASN A 331 6.94 9.82 -16.08
N ILE A 332 7.42 11.01 -16.41
CA ILE A 332 7.30 11.60 -17.74
C ILE A 332 8.63 11.44 -18.49
N LYS A 333 8.66 10.44 -19.37
CA LYS A 333 9.84 10.09 -20.18
C LYS A 333 9.49 10.04 -21.66
N GLN A 334 10.45 10.44 -22.49
CA GLN A 334 10.35 10.37 -23.94
C GLN A 334 9.99 8.95 -24.38
N ASP A 335 9.06 8.83 -25.35
CA ASP A 335 8.50 7.59 -25.90
C ASP A 335 7.75 6.66 -24.91
N GLY A 336 7.69 7.04 -23.63
CA GLY A 336 6.97 6.32 -22.57
C GLY A 336 5.45 6.43 -22.67
N LEU A 337 4.76 5.59 -21.90
CA LEU A 337 3.31 5.64 -21.72
C LEU A 337 2.94 6.37 -20.43
N ILE A 338 1.88 7.16 -20.49
CA ILE A 338 1.27 7.90 -19.37
C ILE A 338 -0.21 7.51 -19.28
N SER A 339 -0.69 7.14 -18.08
CA SER A 339 -2.12 6.98 -17.81
C SER A 339 -2.65 8.11 -16.94
N PHE A 340 -3.83 8.63 -17.31
CA PHE A 340 -4.65 9.49 -16.47
C PHE A 340 -5.74 8.65 -15.80
N ASN A 341 -5.63 8.47 -14.50
CA ASN A 341 -6.43 7.51 -13.73
C ASN A 341 -7.84 8.03 -13.38
N ASN A 342 -8.02 9.35 -13.30
CA ASN A 342 -9.32 10.01 -13.11
C ASN A 342 -9.96 10.42 -14.45
N PHE A 343 -11.23 10.87 -14.42
CA PHE A 343 -11.84 11.53 -15.58
C PHE A 343 -11.03 12.78 -15.93
N LEU A 344 -10.51 12.80 -17.16
CA LEU A 344 -9.54 13.78 -17.61
C LEU A 344 -10.26 14.95 -18.28
N SER A 345 -10.34 16.08 -17.58
CA SER A 345 -10.82 17.36 -18.13
C SER A 345 -9.67 18.08 -18.87
N THR A 346 -9.98 18.56 -20.07
CA THR A 346 -9.08 19.25 -21.01
C THR A 346 -9.82 20.37 -21.73
N SER A 347 -9.11 21.34 -22.30
CA SER A 347 -9.69 22.47 -23.05
C SER A 347 -9.17 22.54 -24.48
N GLU A 348 -10.01 22.92 -25.44
CA GLU A 348 -9.55 23.28 -26.79
C GLU A 348 -8.81 24.64 -26.83
N ASP A 349 -8.86 25.47 -25.76
CA ASP A 349 -8.10 26.73 -25.69
C ASP A 349 -6.82 26.58 -24.86
N ARG A 350 -5.67 26.64 -25.53
CA ARG A 350 -4.33 26.58 -24.92
C ARG A 350 -4.11 27.62 -23.82
N ARG A 351 -4.74 28.80 -23.89
CA ARG A 351 -4.59 29.88 -22.90
C ARG A 351 -5.26 29.54 -21.58
N VAL A 352 -6.43 28.88 -21.64
CA VAL A 352 -7.13 28.36 -20.47
C VAL A 352 -6.23 27.34 -19.78
N ALA A 353 -5.67 26.38 -20.52
CA ALA A 353 -4.73 25.40 -19.99
C ALA A 353 -3.48 26.04 -19.32
N ILE A 354 -2.82 27.01 -19.98
CA ILE A 354 -1.64 27.70 -19.40
C ILE A 354 -1.97 28.39 -18.07
N SER A 355 -3.20 28.84 -17.84
CA SER A 355 -3.57 29.45 -16.56
C SER A 355 -3.48 28.50 -15.36
N PHE A 356 -3.35 27.18 -15.58
CA PHE A 356 -3.21 26.14 -14.55
C PHE A 356 -1.76 25.70 -14.28
N THR A 357 -0.76 26.27 -14.96
CA THR A 357 0.66 25.86 -14.82
C THR A 357 1.45 26.69 -13.79
N SER A 358 0.80 27.56 -13.01
CA SER A 358 1.48 28.56 -12.16
C SER A 358 1.49 28.17 -10.67
N ASP A 359 2.58 27.56 -10.20
CA ASP A 359 2.92 27.35 -8.78
C ASP A 359 4.39 27.77 -8.56
N LEU A 360 4.73 28.19 -7.35
CA LEU A 360 6.08 28.64 -6.97
C LEU A 360 6.93 27.54 -6.33
N ASN A 361 6.30 26.46 -5.85
CA ASN A 361 7.00 25.33 -5.22
C ASN A 361 7.04 24.07 -6.12
N LYS A 362 6.45 24.15 -7.32
CA LYS A 362 6.27 23.04 -8.27
C LYS A 362 6.60 23.51 -9.68
N ILE A 363 6.89 22.58 -10.58
CA ILE A 363 7.06 22.91 -12.00
C ILE A 363 5.69 23.00 -12.68
N GLY A 364 5.54 23.96 -13.59
CA GLY A 364 4.39 24.03 -14.50
C GLY A 364 4.55 23.07 -15.68
N VAL A 365 3.50 22.32 -15.99
CA VAL A 365 3.47 21.36 -17.09
C VAL A 365 2.21 21.58 -17.94
N LEU A 366 2.41 21.84 -19.22
CA LEU A 366 1.37 21.95 -20.24
C LEU A 366 1.36 20.67 -21.10
N PHE A 367 0.36 19.83 -20.90
CA PHE A 367 0.09 18.71 -21.79
C PHE A 367 -0.65 19.21 -23.04
N GLU A 368 -0.11 18.87 -24.21
CA GLU A 368 -0.74 19.04 -25.51
C GLU A 368 -1.05 17.66 -26.07
N MET A 369 -2.34 17.33 -26.21
CA MET A 369 -2.81 15.99 -26.54
C MET A 369 -3.42 15.97 -27.94
N THR A 370 -2.77 15.29 -28.87
CA THR A 370 -3.32 15.00 -30.19
C THR A 370 -4.15 13.70 -30.14
N ILE A 371 -5.40 13.81 -30.58
CA ILE A 371 -6.40 12.73 -30.57
C ILE A 371 -6.78 12.41 -32.01
N ASN A 372 -6.71 11.14 -32.42
CA ASN A 372 -7.30 10.68 -33.68
C ASN A 372 -8.70 10.09 -33.42
N ARG A 373 -9.74 10.78 -33.87
CA ARG A 373 -11.15 10.38 -33.70
C ARG A 373 -11.50 9.07 -34.41
N SER A 374 -10.79 8.71 -35.47
CA SER A 374 -11.12 7.54 -36.31
C SER A 374 -10.57 6.22 -35.77
N VAL A 375 -9.68 6.25 -34.78
CA VAL A 375 -8.96 5.05 -34.26
C VAL A 375 -9.20 4.86 -32.75
N SER A 376 -9.49 5.94 -32.01
CA SER A 376 -9.62 5.91 -30.56
C SER A 376 -10.77 5.04 -30.04
N ARG A 377 -10.46 3.89 -29.45
CA ARG A 377 -11.39 3.15 -28.56
C ARG A 377 -11.67 3.87 -27.24
N THR A 378 -10.76 4.75 -26.82
CA THR A 378 -10.92 5.56 -25.60
C THR A 378 -12.05 6.56 -25.79
N ARG A 379 -13.03 6.54 -24.87
CA ARG A 379 -14.22 7.39 -24.95
C ARG A 379 -13.97 8.76 -24.33
N PHE A 380 -14.28 9.80 -25.09
CA PHE A 380 -14.20 11.20 -24.70
C PHE A 380 -15.30 11.99 -25.41
N ALA A 381 -15.78 13.07 -24.81
CA ALA A 381 -16.82 13.91 -25.39
C ALA A 381 -16.50 15.40 -25.20
N ARG A 382 -16.90 16.23 -26.16
CA ARG A 382 -17.11 17.67 -25.90
C ARG A 382 -18.32 17.80 -24.98
N ILE A 383 -18.18 18.53 -23.87
CA ILE A 383 -19.24 18.64 -22.87
C ILE A 383 -19.77 20.06 -22.67
N SER A 384 -19.39 21.02 -23.51
CA SER A 384 -19.91 22.41 -23.47
C SER A 384 -21.44 22.51 -23.53
N GLU A 385 -22.15 21.56 -24.13
CA GLU A 385 -23.63 21.60 -24.22
C GLU A 385 -24.33 21.02 -22.98
N VAL A 386 -23.62 20.27 -22.13
CA VAL A 386 -24.20 19.52 -20.99
C VAL A 386 -23.54 19.82 -19.65
N SER A 387 -22.38 20.46 -19.65
CA SER A 387 -21.64 20.83 -18.44
C SER A 387 -22.32 21.97 -17.69
N TRP A 388 -21.86 22.23 -16.48
CA TRP A 388 -22.24 23.44 -15.75
C TRP A 388 -21.63 24.73 -16.36
N TYR A 389 -20.62 24.60 -17.23
CA TYR A 389 -19.84 25.71 -17.79
C TYR A 389 -19.96 25.77 -19.33
N PRO A 390 -21.10 26.21 -19.87
CA PRO A 390 -21.38 26.06 -21.30
C PRO A 390 -20.50 26.91 -22.23
N ASN A 391 -19.79 27.90 -21.67
CA ASN A 391 -18.83 28.74 -22.39
C ASN A 391 -17.42 28.12 -22.46
N GLU A 392 -17.14 27.08 -21.67
CA GLU A 392 -15.85 26.38 -21.71
C GLU A 392 -15.86 25.32 -22.82
N LYS A 393 -14.84 25.37 -23.68
CA LYS A 393 -14.61 24.35 -24.71
C LYS A 393 -13.97 23.10 -24.10
N GLU A 394 -14.68 22.52 -23.13
CA GLU A 394 -14.22 21.37 -22.36
C GLU A 394 -14.42 20.07 -23.14
N VAL A 395 -13.35 19.27 -23.18
CA VAL A 395 -13.36 17.89 -23.64
C VAL A 395 -13.03 17.00 -22.43
N LEU A 396 -13.98 16.14 -22.07
CA LEU A 396 -13.89 15.22 -20.94
C LEU A 396 -13.67 13.79 -21.43
N PHE A 397 -12.61 13.15 -20.94
CA PHE A 397 -12.35 11.73 -21.22
C PHE A 397 -12.78 10.85 -20.04
N ALA A 398 -13.13 9.60 -20.35
CA ALA A 398 -13.26 8.54 -19.37
C ALA A 398 -11.96 8.32 -18.57
N THR A 399 -12.10 7.82 -17.34
CA THR A 399 -11.00 7.25 -16.54
C THR A 399 -10.16 6.25 -17.32
N HIS A 400 -8.89 6.14 -16.94
CA HIS A 400 -7.86 5.35 -17.62
C HIS A 400 -7.69 5.72 -19.10
N SER A 401 -7.39 7.00 -19.35
CA SER A 401 -6.97 7.47 -20.68
C SER A 401 -5.45 7.38 -20.80
N VAL A 402 -4.95 6.54 -21.72
CA VAL A 402 -3.53 6.28 -21.93
C VAL A 402 -2.99 7.09 -23.11
N PHE A 403 -1.83 7.70 -22.94
CA PHE A 403 -1.16 8.51 -23.95
C PHE A 403 0.31 8.12 -24.06
N ARG A 404 0.86 8.17 -25.27
CA ARG A 404 2.30 8.04 -25.53
C ARG A 404 2.95 9.41 -25.60
N VAL A 405 4.08 9.58 -24.92
CA VAL A 405 4.89 10.80 -24.94
C VAL A 405 5.63 10.91 -26.27
N GLN A 406 5.35 11.95 -27.04
CA GLN A 406 5.98 12.21 -28.35
C GLN A 406 7.13 13.20 -28.25
N GLN A 407 7.04 14.19 -27.36
CA GLN A 407 8.07 15.21 -27.20
C GLN A 407 7.93 15.87 -25.83
N ILE A 408 9.07 16.19 -25.21
CA ILE A 408 9.17 17.03 -24.02
C ILE A 408 10.02 18.24 -24.39
N GLU A 409 9.52 19.46 -24.19
CA GLU A 409 10.22 20.71 -24.51
C GLU A 409 10.00 21.78 -23.43
N GLU A 410 10.99 22.64 -23.20
CA GLU A 410 10.90 23.73 -22.24
C GLU A 410 10.47 25.02 -22.96
N ILE A 411 9.45 25.72 -22.45
CA ILE A 411 8.86 26.90 -23.09
C ILE A 411 8.71 28.07 -22.10
N GLN A 412 8.63 29.29 -22.64
CA GLN A 412 8.29 30.49 -21.88
C GLN A 412 6.80 30.79 -22.00
N ALA A 413 6.11 30.91 -20.86
CA ALA A 413 4.71 31.30 -20.78
C ALA A 413 4.50 32.27 -19.60
N ASN A 414 3.87 33.42 -19.85
CA ASN A 414 3.58 34.45 -18.84
C ASN A 414 4.79 34.93 -18.01
N GLY A 415 6.00 34.89 -18.58
CA GLY A 415 7.25 35.25 -17.89
C GLY A 415 7.82 34.17 -16.97
N THR A 416 7.24 32.96 -17.00
CA THR A 416 7.71 31.78 -16.27
C THR A 416 8.07 30.65 -17.22
N THR A 417 9.11 29.90 -16.89
CA THR A 417 9.50 28.70 -17.62
C THR A 417 8.59 27.53 -17.25
N ILE A 418 7.99 26.86 -18.23
CA ILE A 418 7.13 25.68 -18.05
C ILE A 418 7.50 24.58 -19.05
N TRP A 419 7.18 23.34 -18.72
CA TRP A 419 7.41 22.19 -19.60
C TRP A 419 6.19 21.92 -20.47
N GLN A 420 6.36 21.85 -21.78
CA GLN A 420 5.35 21.39 -22.73
C GLN A 420 5.59 19.92 -23.06
N VAL A 421 4.57 19.08 -22.87
CA VAL A 421 4.64 17.63 -23.12
C VAL A 421 3.61 17.30 -24.20
N LYS A 422 4.09 16.90 -25.38
CA LYS A 422 3.25 16.50 -26.51
C LYS A 422 2.91 15.02 -26.38
N LEU A 423 1.62 14.72 -26.46
CA LEU A 423 1.03 13.41 -26.19
C LEU A 423 0.19 12.96 -27.38
N THR A 424 0.19 11.66 -27.66
CA THR A 424 -0.76 11.04 -28.59
C THR A 424 -1.57 9.98 -27.88
N LEU A 425 -2.90 10.04 -28.01
CA LEU A 425 -3.80 9.06 -27.42
C LEU A 425 -3.49 7.66 -27.96
N THR A 426 -3.39 6.67 -27.06
CA THR A 426 -2.97 5.28 -27.36
C THR A 426 -3.94 4.30 -26.70
N SER A 427 -4.18 3.14 -27.31
CA SER A 427 -5.11 2.11 -26.79
C SER A 427 -4.57 0.68 -26.91
N ASP A 428 -5.29 -0.28 -26.31
CA ASP A 428 -4.95 -1.72 -26.30
C ASP A 428 -5.02 -2.39 -27.69
N SER A 429 -5.57 -1.71 -28.71
CA SER A 429 -5.47 -2.14 -30.11
C SER A 429 -4.23 -1.63 -30.83
N ASP A 430 -3.63 -0.54 -30.34
CA ASP A 430 -2.53 0.18 -31.02
C ASP A 430 -1.16 -0.20 -30.44
N ASP A 431 -1.14 -0.77 -29.22
CA ASP A 431 0.04 -1.20 -28.49
C ASP A 431 -0.06 -2.68 -28.08
N GLU A 432 0.83 -3.51 -28.64
CA GLU A 432 0.82 -4.97 -28.42
C GLU A 432 1.04 -5.36 -26.96
N GLN A 433 1.86 -4.60 -26.21
CA GLN A 433 2.18 -4.95 -24.83
C GLN A 433 1.04 -4.56 -23.89
N LEU A 434 0.40 -3.41 -24.16
CA LEU A 434 -0.83 -3.00 -23.48
C LEU A 434 -1.94 -4.06 -23.71
N ASN A 435 -2.03 -4.64 -24.92
CA ASN A 435 -2.94 -5.73 -25.24
C ASN A 435 -2.66 -7.01 -24.44
N ILE A 436 -1.39 -7.46 -24.40
CA ILE A 436 -0.95 -8.65 -23.65
C ILE A 436 -1.25 -8.49 -22.16
N LEU A 437 -0.90 -7.34 -21.57
CA LEU A 437 -1.18 -7.05 -20.17
C LEU A 437 -2.69 -7.03 -19.88
N THR A 438 -3.47 -6.35 -20.73
CA THR A 438 -4.94 -6.29 -20.61
C THR A 438 -5.55 -7.69 -20.62
N LYS A 439 -5.13 -8.56 -21.54
CA LYS A 439 -5.57 -9.97 -21.59
C LYS A 439 -5.17 -10.74 -20.33
N ARG A 440 -3.93 -10.58 -19.85
CA ARG A 440 -3.45 -11.24 -18.63
C ARG A 440 -4.29 -10.86 -17.41
N MET A 441 -4.54 -9.57 -17.17
CA MET A 441 -5.32 -9.19 -15.99
C MET A 441 -6.80 -9.57 -16.12
N ARG A 442 -7.39 -9.53 -17.32
CA ARG A 442 -8.75 -10.04 -17.55
C ARG A 442 -8.88 -11.55 -17.33
N THR A 443 -7.79 -12.32 -17.42
CA THR A 443 -7.77 -13.76 -17.10
C THR A 443 -7.42 -14.04 -15.63
N GLU A 444 -6.65 -13.18 -14.97
CA GLU A 444 -6.32 -13.30 -13.55
C GLU A 444 -7.44 -12.82 -12.60
N ILE A 445 -8.25 -11.82 -13.00
CA ILE A 445 -9.30 -11.24 -12.16
C ILE A 445 -10.67 -11.80 -12.57
N THR A 446 -11.03 -12.89 -11.93
CA THR A 446 -12.28 -13.66 -12.11
C THR A 446 -13.44 -13.12 -11.26
N GLY A 447 -14.64 -13.68 -11.45
CA GLY A 447 -15.89 -13.27 -10.78
C GLY A 447 -16.66 -12.19 -11.55
N THR A 448 -17.78 -11.73 -10.99
CA THR A 448 -18.60 -10.65 -11.58
C THR A 448 -18.85 -9.51 -10.60
N GLY A 449 -18.96 -8.28 -11.12
CA GLY A 449 -19.29 -7.10 -10.31
C GLY A 449 -18.44 -6.96 -9.04
N TRP A 450 -19.08 -6.98 -7.88
CA TRP A 450 -18.40 -6.84 -6.57
C TRP A 450 -17.42 -7.97 -6.25
N GLU A 451 -17.60 -9.19 -6.76
CA GLU A 451 -16.64 -10.28 -6.56
C GLU A 451 -15.33 -9.97 -7.30
N ARG A 452 -15.47 -9.47 -8.53
CA ARG A 452 -14.37 -9.03 -9.38
C ARG A 452 -13.69 -7.78 -8.80
N MET A 453 -14.44 -6.91 -8.11
CA MET A 453 -13.89 -5.81 -7.29
C MET A 453 -13.02 -6.34 -6.14
N GLY A 454 -13.50 -7.34 -5.39
CA GLY A 454 -12.74 -7.96 -4.29
C GLY A 454 -11.42 -8.58 -4.80
N SER A 455 -11.48 -9.31 -5.90
CA SER A 455 -10.30 -9.89 -6.57
C SER A 455 -9.33 -8.82 -7.07
N LEU A 456 -9.82 -7.72 -7.64
CA LEU A 456 -8.99 -6.57 -8.04
C LEU A 456 -8.30 -5.91 -6.85
N LEU A 457 -9.00 -5.63 -5.76
CA LEU A 457 -8.42 -5.03 -4.55
C LEU A 457 -7.35 -5.94 -3.95
N TRP A 458 -7.59 -7.24 -3.88
CA TRP A 458 -6.60 -8.22 -3.41
C TRP A 458 -5.34 -8.24 -4.29
N LYS A 459 -5.49 -8.22 -5.62
CA LYS A 459 -4.37 -8.10 -6.58
C LYS A 459 -3.59 -6.80 -6.49
N LEU A 460 -4.18 -5.73 -5.94
CA LEU A 460 -3.51 -4.46 -5.65
C LEU A 460 -2.79 -4.44 -4.27
N GLY A 461 -2.88 -5.52 -3.49
CA GLY A 461 -2.38 -5.57 -2.11
C GLY A 461 -3.27 -4.85 -1.09
N GLU A 462 -4.47 -4.42 -1.50
CA GLU A 462 -5.44 -3.70 -0.68
C GLU A 462 -6.29 -4.70 0.16
N ASN A 463 -5.59 -5.56 0.91
CA ASN A 463 -6.15 -6.73 1.61
C ASN A 463 -7.34 -6.37 2.50
N ASP A 464 -7.22 -5.33 3.33
CA ASP A 464 -8.28 -4.86 4.23
C ASP A 464 -9.55 -4.44 3.47
N LYS A 465 -9.40 -3.90 2.26
CA LYS A 465 -10.52 -3.46 1.40
C LYS A 465 -11.14 -4.65 0.68
N ALA A 466 -10.32 -5.61 0.24
CA ALA A 466 -10.80 -6.85 -0.35
C ALA A 466 -11.61 -7.68 0.67
N GLU A 467 -11.12 -7.80 1.91
CA GLU A 467 -11.82 -8.44 3.03
C GLU A 467 -13.17 -7.78 3.32
N GLN A 468 -13.25 -6.45 3.32
CA GLN A 468 -14.51 -5.71 3.46
C GLN A 468 -15.50 -6.03 2.33
N VAL A 469 -15.04 -6.17 1.09
CA VAL A 469 -15.90 -6.53 -0.05
C VAL A 469 -16.46 -7.95 0.11
N TYR A 470 -15.63 -8.95 0.39
CA TYR A 470 -16.11 -10.33 0.57
C TYR A 470 -16.98 -10.51 1.82
N THR A 471 -16.70 -9.77 2.90
CA THR A 471 -17.59 -9.76 4.09
C THR A 471 -18.96 -9.15 3.76
N MET A 472 -18.99 -8.02 3.04
CA MET A 472 -20.24 -7.39 2.59
C MET A 472 -21.03 -8.28 1.62
N LEU A 473 -20.36 -9.02 0.75
CA LEU A 473 -20.97 -10.00 -0.15
C LEU A 473 -21.59 -11.16 0.64
N LEU A 474 -20.86 -11.71 1.62
CA LEU A 474 -21.31 -12.77 2.52
C LEU A 474 -22.56 -12.34 3.32
N GLU A 475 -22.61 -11.10 3.82
CA GLU A 475 -23.78 -10.55 4.51
C GLU A 475 -25.02 -10.36 3.61
N ARG A 476 -24.81 -10.23 2.29
CA ARG A 476 -25.86 -9.92 1.30
C ARG A 476 -26.40 -11.14 0.57
N THR A 477 -25.61 -12.20 0.41
CA THR A 477 -26.04 -13.40 -0.30
C THR A 477 -26.81 -14.37 0.61
N SER A 478 -27.92 -14.89 0.11
CA SER A 478 -28.64 -16.02 0.69
C SER A 478 -28.37 -17.35 -0.04
N ASN A 479 -27.46 -17.35 -1.01
CA ASN A 479 -27.09 -18.54 -1.77
C ASN A 479 -25.91 -19.23 -1.09
N GLU A 480 -26.12 -20.45 -0.61
CA GLU A 480 -25.10 -21.24 0.09
C GLU A 480 -23.85 -21.51 -0.78
N SER A 481 -23.98 -21.60 -2.11
CA SER A 481 -22.82 -21.76 -3.00
C SER A 481 -21.89 -20.54 -2.93
N ASP A 482 -22.46 -19.35 -3.13
CA ASP A 482 -21.69 -18.09 -3.12
C ASP A 482 -21.09 -17.84 -1.72
N GLN A 483 -21.78 -18.22 -0.65
CA GLN A 483 -21.24 -18.16 0.72
C GLN A 483 -19.98 -19.03 0.87
N ALA A 484 -19.96 -20.23 0.30
CA ALA A 484 -18.78 -21.10 0.34
C ALA A 484 -17.60 -20.47 -0.42
N ASP A 485 -17.84 -19.89 -1.59
CA ASP A 485 -16.81 -19.20 -2.39
C ASP A 485 -16.26 -17.95 -1.67
N TYR A 486 -17.12 -17.16 -1.03
CA TYR A 486 -16.70 -15.97 -0.26
C TYR A 486 -15.93 -16.35 1.00
N TYR A 487 -16.33 -17.42 1.71
CA TYR A 487 -15.54 -17.97 2.80
C TYR A 487 -14.19 -18.51 2.32
N HIS A 488 -14.13 -19.15 1.15
CA HIS A 488 -12.87 -19.61 0.56
C HIS A 488 -11.93 -18.43 0.21
N ALA A 489 -12.47 -17.35 -0.36
CA ALA A 489 -11.70 -16.13 -0.64
C ALA A 489 -11.17 -15.48 0.65
N LEU A 490 -12.01 -15.36 1.69
CA LEU A 490 -11.59 -14.86 3.01
C LEU A 490 -10.53 -15.75 3.65
N GLY A 491 -10.68 -17.08 3.58
CA GLY A 491 -9.69 -18.05 4.06
C GLY A 491 -8.32 -17.86 3.41
N LEU A 492 -8.29 -17.70 2.09
CA LEU A 492 -7.07 -17.45 1.32
C LEU A 492 -6.41 -16.11 1.68
N MET A 493 -7.19 -15.06 1.96
CA MET A 493 -6.65 -13.80 2.45
C MET A 493 -6.01 -13.96 3.83
N LYS A 494 -6.66 -14.69 4.76
CA LYS A 494 -6.11 -14.94 6.10
C LYS A 494 -4.87 -15.83 6.07
N GLU A 495 -4.80 -16.82 5.18
CA GLU A 495 -3.62 -17.67 4.95
C GLU A 495 -2.42 -16.80 4.53
N ASN A 496 -2.59 -15.96 3.50
CA ASN A 496 -1.53 -15.07 3.01
C ASN A 496 -1.08 -14.00 4.03
N LEU A 497 -1.94 -13.66 5.01
CA LEU A 497 -1.59 -12.77 6.14
C LEU A 497 -0.97 -13.52 7.34
N GLY A 498 -0.75 -14.83 7.24
CA GLY A 498 -0.25 -15.68 8.34
C GLY A 498 -1.25 -15.87 9.50
N GLN A 499 -2.53 -15.55 9.29
CA GLN A 499 -3.61 -15.65 10.27
C GLN A 499 -4.25 -17.05 10.24
N TYR A 500 -3.41 -18.09 10.30
CA TYR A 500 -3.76 -19.49 10.00
C TYR A 500 -5.01 -20.03 10.71
N ASN A 501 -5.22 -19.70 11.99
CA ASN A 501 -6.43 -20.13 12.71
C ASN A 501 -7.73 -19.55 12.12
N GLN A 502 -7.71 -18.31 11.62
CA GLN A 502 -8.88 -17.71 10.95
C GLN A 502 -9.04 -18.28 9.53
N ALA A 503 -7.92 -18.57 8.84
CA ALA A 503 -7.95 -19.23 7.55
C ALA A 503 -8.61 -20.62 7.63
N ILE A 504 -8.24 -21.43 8.63
CA ILE A 504 -8.88 -22.72 8.92
C ILE A 504 -10.36 -22.50 9.21
N GLU A 505 -10.74 -21.59 10.11
CA GLU A 505 -12.16 -21.35 10.43
C GLU A 505 -13.00 -21.02 9.18
N PHE A 506 -12.49 -20.16 8.29
CA PHE A 506 -13.18 -19.85 7.04
C PHE A 506 -13.22 -21.02 6.06
N TYR A 507 -12.13 -21.78 5.88
CA TYR A 507 -12.14 -22.96 5.03
C TYR A 507 -13.02 -24.10 5.58
N GLU A 508 -13.13 -24.25 6.89
CA GLU A 508 -14.05 -25.20 7.51
C GLU A 508 -15.50 -24.77 7.31
N ARG A 509 -15.83 -23.48 7.42
CA ARG A 509 -17.17 -22.97 7.07
C ARG A 509 -17.51 -23.19 5.59
N ALA A 510 -16.57 -22.95 4.67
CA ALA A 510 -16.74 -23.23 3.26
C ALA A 510 -17.00 -24.72 3.01
N ARG A 511 -16.14 -25.59 3.55
CA ARG A 511 -16.28 -27.06 3.52
C ARG A 511 -17.64 -27.51 4.04
N ASP A 512 -18.05 -27.06 5.22
CA ASP A 512 -19.29 -27.48 5.89
C ASP A 512 -20.56 -27.01 5.15
N ILE A 513 -20.44 -26.04 4.24
CA ILE A 513 -21.50 -25.68 3.30
C ILE A 513 -21.42 -26.58 2.06
N SER A 514 -20.25 -26.72 1.45
CA SER A 514 -20.02 -27.63 0.31
C SER A 514 -20.44 -29.08 0.59
N GLU A 515 -20.22 -29.62 1.79
CA GLU A 515 -20.66 -30.97 2.17
C GLU A 515 -22.19 -31.13 2.27
N LYS A 516 -22.94 -30.03 2.42
CA LYS A 516 -24.41 -30.03 2.43
C LYS A 516 -25.01 -29.82 1.04
N THR A 517 -24.36 -28.99 0.21
CA THR A 517 -24.90 -28.54 -1.07
C THR A 517 -24.42 -29.38 -2.26
N LEU A 518 -23.25 -30.00 -2.17
CA LEU A 518 -22.60 -30.72 -3.27
C LEU A 518 -22.52 -32.24 -3.00
N PRO A 519 -22.40 -33.07 -4.05
CA PRO A 519 -22.14 -34.50 -3.89
C PRO A 519 -20.86 -34.77 -3.09
N PRO A 520 -20.77 -35.88 -2.31
CA PRO A 520 -19.58 -36.21 -1.50
C PRO A 520 -18.26 -36.37 -2.27
N ASN A 521 -18.32 -36.47 -3.60
CA ASN A 521 -17.19 -36.54 -4.52
C ASN A 521 -17.03 -35.27 -5.38
N HIS A 522 -17.53 -34.10 -4.96
CA HIS A 522 -17.35 -32.87 -5.74
C HIS A 522 -15.90 -32.33 -5.63
N PRO A 523 -15.27 -31.88 -6.73
CA PRO A 523 -13.90 -31.35 -6.70
C PRO A 523 -13.66 -30.20 -5.71
N ASP A 524 -14.65 -29.32 -5.50
CA ASP A 524 -14.51 -28.17 -4.59
C ASP A 524 -14.36 -28.58 -3.12
N LEU A 525 -14.94 -29.73 -2.75
CA LEU A 525 -14.73 -30.31 -1.44
C LEU A 525 -13.27 -30.74 -1.26
N ALA A 526 -12.66 -31.32 -2.29
CA ALA A 526 -11.23 -31.62 -2.28
C ALA A 526 -10.37 -30.35 -2.24
N ASN A 527 -10.79 -29.25 -2.86
CA ASN A 527 -10.08 -27.97 -2.80
C ASN A 527 -10.10 -27.39 -1.37
N SER A 528 -11.24 -27.45 -0.69
CA SER A 528 -11.35 -27.03 0.72
C SER A 528 -10.47 -27.90 1.64
N TYR A 529 -10.50 -29.23 1.52
CA TYR A 529 -9.60 -30.12 2.25
C TYR A 529 -8.12 -29.88 1.89
N ASN A 530 -7.80 -29.60 0.63
CA ASN A 530 -6.44 -29.29 0.20
C ASN A 530 -5.90 -28.03 0.91
N ASN A 531 -6.70 -26.95 0.96
CA ASN A 531 -6.26 -25.68 1.52
C ASN A 531 -6.17 -25.73 3.05
N ILE A 532 -7.08 -26.43 3.73
CA ILE A 532 -6.93 -26.76 5.16
C ILE A 532 -5.62 -27.54 5.40
N GLY A 533 -5.26 -28.45 4.48
CA GLY A 533 -4.00 -29.18 4.52
C GLY A 533 -2.77 -28.27 4.36
N ASN A 534 -2.79 -27.33 3.42
CA ASN A 534 -1.73 -26.34 3.24
C ASN A 534 -1.54 -25.51 4.52
N VAL A 535 -2.62 -24.96 5.09
CA VAL A 535 -2.54 -24.14 6.31
C VAL A 535 -1.98 -24.95 7.49
N TYR A 536 -2.37 -26.22 7.67
CA TYR A 536 -1.75 -27.07 8.68
C TYR A 536 -0.28 -27.40 8.38
N SER A 537 0.12 -27.50 7.11
CA SER A 537 1.52 -27.69 6.71
C SER A 537 2.37 -26.48 7.12
N ASP A 538 1.89 -25.27 6.85
CA ASP A 538 2.55 -24.01 7.20
C ASP A 538 2.65 -23.81 8.72
N MET A 539 1.67 -24.30 9.48
CA MET A 539 1.72 -24.35 10.95
C MET A 539 2.69 -25.42 11.52
N GLY A 540 3.24 -26.32 10.68
CA GLY A 540 4.03 -27.48 11.12
C GLY A 540 3.20 -28.62 11.72
N GLU A 541 1.88 -28.57 11.62
CA GLU A 541 0.91 -29.56 12.11
C GLU A 541 0.77 -30.71 11.10
N TYR A 542 1.90 -31.31 10.70
CA TYR A 542 2.00 -32.16 9.51
C TYR A 542 1.09 -33.41 9.53
N SER A 543 0.69 -33.91 10.71
CA SER A 543 -0.26 -35.02 10.83
C SER A 543 -1.69 -34.64 10.44
N LYS A 544 -2.12 -33.42 10.79
CA LYS A 544 -3.41 -32.86 10.36
C LYS A 544 -3.37 -32.53 8.87
N ALA A 545 -2.27 -31.92 8.41
CA ALA A 545 -2.03 -31.63 7.01
C ALA A 545 -2.13 -32.88 6.13
N LEU A 546 -1.49 -33.98 6.56
CA LEU A 546 -1.53 -35.27 5.86
C LEU A 546 -2.96 -35.82 5.77
N SER A 547 -3.69 -35.85 6.89
CA SER A 547 -5.08 -36.30 6.92
C SER A 547 -5.99 -35.49 5.98
N SER A 548 -5.78 -34.18 5.89
CA SER A 548 -6.53 -33.30 4.98
C SER A 548 -6.16 -33.52 3.51
N HIS A 549 -4.88 -33.66 3.17
CA HIS A 549 -4.45 -33.96 1.80
C HIS A 549 -4.83 -35.38 1.34
N GLU A 550 -4.79 -36.38 2.22
CA GLU A 550 -5.28 -37.74 1.93
C GLU A 550 -6.79 -37.73 1.63
N ARG A 551 -7.59 -36.96 2.38
CA ARG A 551 -9.02 -36.80 2.11
C ARG A 551 -9.29 -36.08 0.78
N ALA A 552 -8.53 -35.02 0.46
CA ALA A 552 -8.60 -34.35 -0.83
C ALA A 552 -8.24 -35.28 -2.00
N LEU A 553 -7.21 -36.13 -1.82
CA LEU A 553 -6.79 -37.14 -2.79
C LEU A 553 -7.85 -38.21 -3.01
N GLU A 554 -8.49 -38.70 -1.95
CA GLU A 554 -9.58 -39.68 -2.03
C GLU A 554 -10.75 -39.15 -2.88
N ILE A 555 -11.18 -37.91 -2.61
CA ILE A 555 -12.24 -37.24 -3.39
C ILE A 555 -11.81 -37.08 -4.85
N ARG A 556 -10.60 -36.57 -5.12
CA ARG A 556 -10.08 -36.36 -6.49
C ARG A 556 -9.95 -37.69 -7.27
N ASN A 557 -9.57 -38.79 -6.63
CA ASN A 557 -9.51 -40.12 -7.25
C ASN A 557 -10.89 -40.68 -7.65
N ILE A 558 -11.97 -40.25 -7.00
CA ILE A 558 -13.36 -40.63 -7.34
C ILE A 558 -13.94 -39.65 -8.38
N ALA A 559 -13.59 -38.37 -8.29
CA ALA A 559 -14.17 -37.29 -9.09
C ALA A 559 -13.52 -37.12 -10.47
N LEU A 560 -12.23 -37.40 -10.59
CA LEU A 560 -11.40 -37.04 -11.74
C LEU A 560 -10.75 -38.28 -12.39
N PRO A 561 -10.38 -38.23 -13.67
CA PRO A 561 -9.58 -39.29 -14.29
C PRO A 561 -8.25 -39.51 -13.55
N PRO A 562 -7.72 -40.75 -13.47
CA PRO A 562 -6.48 -41.04 -12.73
C PRO A 562 -5.24 -40.25 -13.18
N ASN A 563 -5.24 -39.73 -14.41
CA ASN A 563 -4.16 -38.90 -14.95
C ASN A 563 -4.45 -37.38 -14.86
N HIS A 564 -5.42 -36.93 -14.05
CA HIS A 564 -5.74 -35.50 -13.95
C HIS A 564 -4.64 -34.74 -13.17
N PRO A 565 -4.23 -33.53 -13.59
CA PRO A 565 -3.21 -32.74 -12.88
C PRO A 565 -3.47 -32.54 -11.39
N ASP A 566 -4.74 -32.38 -10.97
CA ASP A 566 -5.07 -32.21 -9.55
C ASP A 566 -4.82 -33.45 -8.68
N VAL A 567 -4.87 -34.65 -9.27
CA VAL A 567 -4.49 -35.90 -8.60
C VAL A 567 -2.97 -35.92 -8.38
N ALA A 568 -2.19 -35.49 -9.38
CA ALA A 568 -0.75 -35.34 -9.26
C ALA A 568 -0.35 -34.25 -8.25
N ASN A 569 -1.08 -33.13 -8.20
CA ASN A 569 -0.91 -32.07 -7.19
C ASN A 569 -1.16 -32.60 -5.78
N SER A 570 -2.23 -33.39 -5.57
CA SER A 570 -2.49 -34.05 -4.28
C SER A 570 -1.34 -34.99 -3.85
N TYR A 571 -0.83 -35.82 -4.76
CA TYR A 571 0.34 -36.66 -4.46
C TYR A 571 1.60 -35.83 -4.16
N ASN A 572 1.80 -34.71 -4.86
CA ASN A 572 2.94 -33.81 -4.63
C ASN A 572 2.90 -33.14 -3.25
N ASN A 573 1.71 -32.71 -2.81
CA ASN A 573 1.53 -32.10 -1.49
C ASN A 573 1.81 -33.12 -0.37
N ILE A 574 1.34 -34.36 -0.53
CA ILE A 574 1.66 -35.49 0.37
C ILE A 574 3.17 -35.79 0.38
N ALA A 575 3.83 -35.78 -0.79
CA ALA A 575 5.28 -35.95 -0.87
C ALA A 575 6.05 -34.84 -0.15
N SER A 576 5.62 -33.59 -0.32
CA SER A 576 6.20 -32.42 0.36
C SER A 576 6.09 -32.51 1.88
N LEU A 577 4.95 -33.00 2.40
CA LEU A 577 4.79 -33.30 3.81
C LEU A 577 5.76 -34.38 4.29
N TYR A 578 5.85 -35.53 3.59
CA TYR A 578 6.79 -36.59 3.97
C TYR A 578 8.26 -36.13 3.90
N ASN A 579 8.61 -35.28 2.93
CA ASN A 579 9.92 -34.65 2.85
C ASN A 579 10.19 -33.72 4.05
N SER A 580 9.19 -32.93 4.45
CA SER A 580 9.26 -32.03 5.62
C SER A 580 9.35 -32.80 6.96
N MET A 581 8.74 -33.99 7.05
CA MET A 581 8.91 -34.93 8.17
C MET A 581 10.26 -35.67 8.16
N GLY A 582 11.05 -35.58 7.07
CA GLY A 582 12.29 -36.34 6.88
C GLY A 582 12.11 -37.80 6.43
N GLU A 583 10.91 -38.19 6.03
CA GLU A 583 10.58 -39.53 5.53
C GLU A 583 10.81 -39.65 4.01
N TYR A 584 12.03 -39.35 3.56
CA TYR A 584 12.39 -39.23 2.14
C TYR A 584 12.00 -40.44 1.27
N SER A 585 12.07 -41.66 1.81
CA SER A 585 11.67 -42.88 1.10
C SER A 585 10.18 -42.92 0.76
N LYS A 586 9.31 -42.34 1.59
CA LYS A 586 7.87 -42.22 1.26
C LYS A 586 7.63 -41.06 0.30
N ALA A 587 8.32 -39.92 0.51
CA ALA A 587 8.24 -38.77 -0.38
C ALA A 587 8.58 -39.15 -1.84
N LEU A 588 9.64 -39.93 -2.05
CA LEU A 588 10.03 -40.43 -3.37
C LEU A 588 8.91 -41.23 -4.06
N VAL A 589 8.30 -42.20 -3.37
CA VAL A 589 7.19 -43.01 -3.91
C VAL A 589 5.98 -42.16 -4.33
N PHE A 590 5.75 -41.03 -3.65
CA PHE A 590 4.69 -40.10 -4.04
C PHE A 590 5.09 -39.18 -5.20
N LEU A 591 6.35 -38.71 -5.26
CA LEU A 591 6.89 -37.95 -6.40
C LEU A 591 6.91 -38.77 -7.69
N GLU A 592 7.29 -40.05 -7.64
CA GLU A 592 7.24 -40.98 -8.78
C GLU A 592 5.82 -41.08 -9.37
N ARG A 593 4.79 -41.11 -8.50
CA ARG A 593 3.38 -41.12 -8.92
C ARG A 593 2.95 -39.78 -9.53
N THR A 594 3.38 -38.67 -8.96
CA THR A 594 3.14 -37.31 -9.51
C THR A 594 3.76 -37.19 -10.90
N LEU A 595 5.04 -37.56 -11.07
CA LEU A 595 5.74 -37.53 -12.36
C LEU A 595 5.04 -38.41 -13.40
N GLY A 596 4.75 -39.67 -13.07
CA GLY A 596 4.09 -40.61 -13.98
C GLY A 596 2.64 -40.27 -14.34
N ILE A 597 2.04 -39.25 -13.71
CA ILE A 597 0.78 -38.61 -14.15
C ILE A 597 1.07 -37.40 -15.04
N PHE A 598 1.99 -36.51 -14.64
CA PHE A 598 2.35 -35.33 -15.43
C PHE A 598 2.89 -35.69 -16.82
N GLU A 599 3.73 -36.72 -16.94
CA GLU A 599 4.23 -37.24 -18.23
C GLU A 599 3.12 -37.73 -19.18
N LYS A 600 1.96 -38.14 -18.64
CA LYS A 600 0.81 -38.63 -19.42
C LYS A 600 -0.23 -37.56 -19.73
N SER A 601 -0.17 -36.42 -19.04
CA SER A 601 -1.21 -35.37 -19.07
C SER A 601 -0.72 -34.04 -19.63
N LEU A 602 0.59 -33.81 -19.65
CA LEU A 602 1.22 -32.56 -20.05
C LEU A 602 2.19 -32.78 -21.22
N ALA A 603 2.44 -31.75 -22.01
CA ALA A 603 3.40 -31.83 -23.11
C ALA A 603 4.83 -32.08 -22.56
N PRO A 604 5.72 -32.82 -23.26
CA PRO A 604 7.04 -33.20 -22.73
C PRO A 604 7.93 -32.05 -22.25
N ASN A 605 7.70 -30.83 -22.75
CA ASN A 605 8.44 -29.62 -22.38
C ASN A 605 7.71 -28.77 -21.32
N HIS A 606 6.68 -29.29 -20.64
CA HIS A 606 5.89 -28.53 -19.67
C HIS A 606 6.69 -28.30 -18.37
N PRO A 607 6.68 -27.08 -17.77
CA PRO A 607 7.51 -26.77 -16.60
C PRO A 607 7.35 -27.72 -15.41
N GLN A 608 6.15 -28.25 -15.18
CA GLN A 608 5.90 -29.20 -14.08
C GLN A 608 6.51 -30.60 -14.29
N ILE A 609 6.85 -31.01 -15.52
CA ILE A 609 7.64 -32.23 -15.75
C ILE A 609 9.12 -31.94 -15.44
N ALA A 610 9.62 -30.78 -15.87
CA ALA A 610 11.02 -30.37 -15.68
C ALA A 610 11.41 -30.18 -14.19
N LEU A 611 10.47 -29.86 -13.31
CA LEU A 611 10.67 -29.75 -11.87
C LEU A 611 10.92 -31.10 -11.16
N ASN A 612 10.54 -32.23 -11.79
CA ASN A 612 10.60 -33.57 -11.21
C ASN A 612 11.62 -34.48 -11.94
N GLY A 613 12.65 -33.90 -12.57
CA GLY A 613 13.51 -34.58 -13.55
C GLY A 613 14.33 -35.78 -13.05
N ASN A 614 14.06 -36.93 -13.67
CA ASN A 614 14.84 -38.19 -13.82
C ASN A 614 15.94 -38.55 -12.78
N PHE A 615 15.76 -39.72 -12.13
CA PHE A 615 16.70 -40.31 -11.16
C PHE A 615 17.49 -41.53 -11.68
N GLU A 616 17.40 -41.90 -12.96
CA GLU A 616 18.12 -43.06 -13.50
C GLU A 616 19.64 -42.84 -13.59
N LEU A 617 20.39 -43.60 -12.77
CA LEU A 617 21.85 -43.62 -12.69
C LEU A 617 22.47 -44.63 -13.70
N ASP A 618 22.32 -44.38 -15.00
CA ASP A 618 23.01 -45.16 -16.05
C ASP A 618 24.04 -44.31 -16.82
N ASP A 619 25.32 -44.66 -16.62
CA ASP A 619 26.50 -44.00 -17.20
C ASP A 619 26.64 -44.26 -18.72
N LEU A 620 25.90 -43.52 -19.56
CA LEU A 620 26.12 -43.51 -21.02
C LEU A 620 26.54 -42.13 -21.54
N PRO A 621 27.78 -41.96 -22.04
CA PRO A 621 28.25 -40.67 -22.55
C PRO A 621 27.57 -40.32 -23.87
N HIS A 622 26.70 -39.31 -23.84
CA HIS A 622 26.09 -38.75 -25.04
C HIS A 622 26.79 -37.44 -25.43
N THR A 623 27.01 -37.24 -26.73
CA THR A 623 27.67 -36.07 -27.28
C THR A 623 26.80 -34.81 -27.12
N GLY A 624 27.02 -34.05 -26.06
CA GLY A 624 26.39 -32.74 -25.85
C GLY A 624 26.76 -31.74 -26.95
N ARG A 625 25.91 -30.72 -27.15
CA ARG A 625 26.26 -29.55 -27.98
C ARG A 625 27.51 -28.87 -27.40
N PRO A 626 28.45 -28.40 -28.25
CA PRO A 626 29.54 -27.56 -27.78
C PRO A 626 28.98 -26.18 -27.41
N LEU A 627 28.65 -25.97 -26.14
CA LEU A 627 28.60 -24.63 -25.57
C LEU A 627 30.03 -24.26 -25.20
N GLN A 628 30.71 -23.56 -26.10
CA GLN A 628 32.07 -23.08 -25.86
C GLN A 628 31.99 -21.84 -24.96
N VAL A 629 31.91 -22.07 -23.64
CA VAL A 629 32.01 -20.99 -22.65
C VAL A 629 33.42 -20.43 -22.70
N ASP A 630 33.55 -19.10 -22.77
CA ASP A 630 34.86 -18.45 -22.76
C ASP A 630 35.48 -18.58 -21.36
N MET A 631 36.44 -19.50 -21.25
CA MET A 631 37.11 -19.84 -20.00
C MET A 631 38.04 -18.73 -19.48
N ASP A 632 38.49 -17.82 -20.34
CA ASP A 632 39.35 -16.70 -19.93
C ASP A 632 38.49 -15.51 -19.48
N PHE A 633 37.35 -15.27 -20.12
CA PHE A 633 36.37 -14.31 -19.61
C PHE A 633 35.73 -14.76 -18.29
N LEU A 634 35.40 -16.06 -18.13
CA LEU A 634 34.94 -16.62 -16.86
C LEU A 634 35.95 -16.39 -15.72
N LYS A 635 37.26 -16.63 -15.95
CA LYS A 635 38.31 -16.33 -14.96
C LYS A 635 38.33 -14.84 -14.58
N GLN A 636 38.25 -13.95 -15.57
CA GLN A 636 38.26 -12.52 -15.35
C GLN A 636 37.08 -12.05 -14.46
N LEU A 637 35.88 -12.59 -14.68
CA LEU A 637 34.71 -12.29 -13.86
C LEU A 637 34.87 -12.77 -12.40
N ILE A 638 35.41 -13.99 -12.20
CA ILE A 638 35.66 -14.55 -10.86
C ILE A 638 36.76 -13.77 -10.11
N GLU A 639 37.78 -13.28 -10.83
CA GLU A 639 38.85 -12.47 -10.24
C GLU A 639 38.41 -11.03 -9.92
N GLN A 640 37.38 -10.52 -10.61
CA GLN A 640 36.77 -9.22 -10.32
C GLN A 640 35.77 -9.27 -9.16
N ASP A 641 34.88 -10.28 -9.13
CA ASP A 641 33.97 -10.51 -8.00
C ASP A 641 33.80 -12.02 -7.70
N PRO A 642 34.47 -12.53 -6.64
CA PRO A 642 34.36 -13.92 -6.20
C PRO A 642 32.98 -14.32 -5.65
N ARG A 643 32.02 -13.38 -5.51
CA ARG A 643 30.69 -13.61 -4.92
C ARG A 643 29.60 -13.82 -5.97
N LEU A 644 29.89 -13.63 -7.26
CA LEU A 644 28.93 -13.85 -8.34
C LEU A 644 28.42 -15.28 -8.33
N THR A 645 27.09 -15.44 -8.32
CA THR A 645 26.46 -16.76 -8.36
C THR A 645 26.70 -17.42 -9.73
N THR A 646 26.66 -18.75 -9.79
CA THR A 646 26.75 -19.49 -11.05
C THR A 646 25.68 -19.07 -12.05
N ARG A 647 24.53 -18.56 -11.58
CA ARG A 647 23.47 -17.96 -12.40
C ARG A 647 23.84 -16.58 -12.95
N CYS A 648 24.40 -15.68 -12.13
CA CYS A 648 24.82 -14.35 -12.60
C CYS A 648 25.99 -14.44 -13.59
N LEU A 649 26.97 -15.31 -13.31
CA LEU A 649 28.03 -15.64 -14.26
C LEU A 649 27.47 -16.23 -15.57
N ALA A 650 26.45 -17.08 -15.49
CA ALA A 650 25.81 -17.68 -16.67
C ALA A 650 25.01 -16.69 -17.51
N GLU A 651 24.33 -15.72 -16.89
CA GLU A 651 23.68 -14.61 -17.58
C GLU A 651 24.70 -13.76 -18.34
N GLN A 652 25.84 -13.46 -17.71
CA GLN A 652 26.94 -12.69 -18.33
C GLN A 652 27.68 -13.47 -19.44
N LEU A 653 27.76 -14.79 -19.33
CA LEU A 653 28.38 -15.69 -20.31
C LEU A 653 27.40 -16.22 -21.37
N GLY A 654 26.11 -15.87 -21.30
CA GLY A 654 25.08 -16.34 -22.22
C GLY A 654 24.88 -17.87 -22.22
N CYS A 655 25.10 -18.53 -21.08
CA CYS A 655 25.10 -19.99 -20.94
C CYS A 655 24.20 -20.49 -19.80
N SER A 656 24.26 -21.78 -19.48
CA SER A 656 23.56 -22.35 -18.31
C SER A 656 24.44 -22.26 -17.06
N HIS A 657 23.84 -21.98 -15.90
CA HIS A 657 24.53 -22.02 -14.61
C HIS A 657 25.23 -23.36 -14.32
N VAL A 658 24.69 -24.47 -14.84
CA VAL A 658 25.30 -25.81 -14.75
C VAL A 658 26.59 -25.91 -15.58
N ALA A 659 26.67 -25.22 -16.73
CA ALA A 659 27.88 -25.15 -17.53
C ALA A 659 28.97 -24.32 -16.81
N VAL A 660 28.59 -23.18 -16.23
CA VAL A 660 29.51 -22.38 -15.39
C VAL A 660 30.00 -23.18 -14.18
N GLU A 661 29.12 -23.91 -13.50
CA GLU A 661 29.47 -24.76 -12.36
C GLU A 661 30.45 -25.87 -12.74
N THR A 662 30.22 -26.53 -13.88
CA THR A 662 31.14 -27.54 -14.45
C THR A 662 32.53 -26.93 -14.71
N HIS A 663 32.57 -25.78 -15.39
CA HIS A 663 33.82 -25.09 -15.73
C HIS A 663 34.54 -24.48 -14.52
N LEU A 664 33.82 -24.03 -13.49
CA LEU A 664 34.41 -23.65 -12.20
C LEU A 664 35.11 -24.84 -11.53
N HIS A 665 34.48 -26.02 -11.59
CA HIS A 665 35.04 -27.26 -11.07
C HIS A 665 36.31 -27.69 -11.83
N GLU A 666 36.32 -27.56 -13.17
CA GLU A 666 37.51 -27.77 -14.03
C GLU A 666 38.65 -26.80 -13.72
N LEU A 667 38.33 -25.54 -13.37
CA LEU A 667 39.29 -24.53 -12.90
C LEU A 667 39.79 -24.74 -11.46
N GLY A 668 39.38 -25.84 -10.80
CA GLY A 668 39.74 -26.14 -9.41
C GLY A 668 39.14 -25.16 -8.40
N LYS A 669 38.12 -24.39 -8.79
CA LYS A 669 37.37 -23.50 -7.90
C LYS A 669 36.24 -24.32 -7.27
N THR A 670 36.12 -24.26 -5.95
CA THR A 670 35.11 -25.03 -5.20
C THR A 670 34.32 -24.11 -4.28
N TRP A 671 33.02 -24.40 -4.15
CA TRP A 671 32.13 -23.62 -3.29
C TRP A 671 32.51 -23.82 -1.82
N LYS A 672 32.60 -22.71 -1.07
CA LYS A 672 33.07 -22.71 0.32
C LYS A 672 32.13 -21.85 1.15
N TYR A 673 31.34 -22.49 2.01
CA TYR A 673 30.32 -21.85 2.87
C TYR A 673 30.83 -20.54 3.51
N GLY A 674 30.13 -19.44 3.25
CA GLY A 674 30.43 -18.12 3.78
C GLY A 674 29.14 -17.32 4.07
N VAL A 675 28.93 -17.04 5.36
CA VAL A 675 27.89 -16.16 5.95
C VAL A 675 26.44 -16.65 5.82
N TRP A 676 25.81 -16.89 6.99
CA TRP A 676 24.36 -16.95 7.11
C TRP A 676 23.80 -15.53 6.94
N ILE A 677 23.01 -15.32 5.89
CA ILE A 677 22.26 -14.08 5.71
C ILE A 677 21.02 -14.15 6.64
N PRO A 678 20.82 -13.22 7.60
CA PRO A 678 19.83 -13.40 8.67
C PRO A 678 18.37 -13.50 8.23
N HIS A 679 17.99 -12.85 7.12
CA HIS A 679 16.64 -12.80 6.57
C HIS A 679 16.72 -12.34 5.11
N GLU A 680 15.90 -12.87 4.19
CA GLU A 680 15.83 -12.33 2.82
C GLU A 680 15.12 -10.98 2.84
N LEU A 681 15.82 -9.91 2.43
CA LEU A 681 15.30 -8.54 2.55
C LEU A 681 14.36 -8.20 1.40
N SER A 682 13.14 -7.77 1.73
CA SER A 682 12.22 -7.25 0.73
C SER A 682 12.68 -5.88 0.18
N PRO A 683 12.22 -5.44 -1.02
CA PRO A 683 12.60 -4.15 -1.58
C PRO A 683 12.33 -2.96 -0.64
N LEU A 684 11.26 -3.01 0.14
CA LEU A 684 10.97 -2.01 1.17
C LEU A 684 11.99 -2.03 2.31
N GLN A 685 12.42 -3.22 2.76
CA GLN A 685 13.41 -3.34 3.84
C GLN A 685 14.81 -2.90 3.38
N LEU A 686 15.18 -3.20 2.13
CA LEU A 686 16.39 -2.68 1.48
C LEU A 686 16.37 -1.14 1.45
N GLN A 687 15.26 -0.54 1.01
CA GLN A 687 15.11 0.91 0.98
C GLN A 687 15.18 1.53 2.40
N CYS A 688 14.47 0.97 3.38
CA CYS A 688 14.54 1.47 4.77
C CYS A 688 15.95 1.40 5.37
N ARG A 689 16.77 0.41 4.98
CA ARG A 689 18.19 0.32 5.37
C ARG A 689 19.00 1.44 4.73
N VAL A 690 18.80 1.72 3.44
CA VAL A 690 19.44 2.84 2.73
C VAL A 690 19.05 4.17 3.36
N ASP A 691 17.75 4.44 3.55
CA ASP A 691 17.23 5.71 4.07
C ASP A 691 17.80 6.03 5.46
N ALA A 692 17.77 5.07 6.38
CA ALA A 692 18.33 5.22 7.73
C ALA A 692 19.84 5.50 7.70
N CYS A 693 20.60 4.80 6.84
CA CYS A 693 22.03 5.05 6.66
C CYS A 693 22.30 6.44 6.06
N MET A 694 21.51 6.86 5.06
CA MET A 694 21.63 8.19 4.46
C MET A 694 21.33 9.31 5.47
N GLU A 695 20.27 9.18 6.28
CA GLU A 695 19.91 10.14 7.32
C GLU A 695 21.05 10.30 8.35
N LEU A 696 21.62 9.18 8.81
CA LEU A 696 22.70 9.17 9.80
C LEU A 696 24.00 9.79 9.29
N LEU A 697 24.39 9.50 8.05
CA LEU A 697 25.57 10.10 7.41
C LEU A 697 25.39 11.59 7.09
N THR A 698 24.22 11.99 6.60
CA THR A 698 23.97 13.38 6.17
C THR A 698 23.79 14.33 7.34
N SER A 699 23.06 13.90 8.38
CA SER A 699 22.72 14.73 9.55
C SER A 699 23.90 14.93 10.51
N HIS A 700 24.90 14.04 10.51
CA HIS A 700 25.95 14.02 11.53
C HIS A 700 27.39 13.89 11.01
N ARG A 701 27.74 14.68 9.98
CA ARG A 701 29.01 14.61 9.21
C ARG A 701 30.34 14.56 9.98
N ASN A 702 30.38 14.91 11.27
CA ASN A 702 31.61 14.91 12.08
C ASN A 702 31.76 13.71 13.04
N TYR A 703 30.74 12.86 13.17
CA TYR A 703 30.68 11.64 14.00
C TYR A 703 31.11 11.76 15.48
N LYS A 704 31.37 12.96 16.01
CA LYS A 704 31.84 13.17 17.39
C LYS A 704 30.86 12.65 18.44
N TRP A 705 29.58 12.59 18.08
CA TRP A 705 28.50 12.07 18.91
C TRP A 705 28.63 10.57 19.19
N LEU A 706 29.32 9.80 18.35
CA LEU A 706 29.57 8.36 18.58
C LEU A 706 30.37 8.10 19.87
N GLY A 707 31.21 9.05 20.32
CA GLY A 707 31.87 8.98 21.64
C GLY A 707 30.89 9.01 22.82
N ASN A 708 29.62 9.35 22.59
CA ASN A 708 28.52 9.30 23.54
C ASN A 708 27.40 8.33 23.10
N LEU A 709 27.67 7.43 22.15
CA LEU A 709 26.75 6.37 21.80
C LEU A 709 26.80 5.27 22.86
N ILE A 710 25.61 4.91 23.35
CA ILE A 710 25.35 3.73 24.18
C ILE A 710 24.50 2.78 23.34
N THR A 711 24.86 1.49 23.36
CA THR A 711 24.12 0.45 22.65
C THR A 711 24.00 -0.80 23.51
N GLY A 712 22.95 -1.58 23.28
CA GLY A 712 22.70 -2.83 23.98
C GLY A 712 21.65 -3.68 23.29
N ASP A 713 21.69 -4.97 23.60
CA ASP A 713 20.88 -6.02 22.97
C ASP A 713 20.90 -7.29 23.84
N GLU A 714 20.12 -8.32 23.49
CA GLU A 714 19.99 -9.59 24.21
C GLU A 714 20.37 -10.84 23.41
N LYS A 715 21.05 -11.78 24.07
CA LYS A 715 21.49 -13.04 23.45
C LYS A 715 21.31 -14.25 24.35
N TRP A 716 20.78 -15.32 23.79
CA TRP A 716 20.80 -16.64 24.42
C TRP A 716 22.22 -17.19 24.48
N VAL A 717 22.74 -17.39 25.69
CA VAL A 717 24.00 -18.07 25.96
C VAL A 717 23.70 -19.52 26.37
N LEU A 718 24.33 -20.48 25.69
CA LEU A 718 24.19 -21.90 26.02
C LEU A 718 25.14 -22.27 27.15
N TYR A 719 24.74 -23.23 27.99
CA TYR A 719 25.64 -23.85 28.97
C TYR A 719 26.62 -24.85 28.31
N ILE A 720 26.30 -25.32 27.09
CA ILE A 720 27.12 -26.27 26.32
C ILE A 720 27.34 -25.66 24.94
N ASN A 721 28.57 -25.23 24.64
CA ASN A 721 28.92 -24.50 23.42
C ASN A 721 29.85 -25.32 22.50
N TYR A 722 29.64 -26.63 22.43
CA TYR A 722 30.33 -27.49 21.47
C TYR A 722 29.83 -27.22 20.06
N GLN A 723 30.75 -26.96 19.14
CA GLN A 723 30.49 -26.95 17.71
C GLN A 723 31.11 -28.20 17.09
N HIS A 724 30.56 -28.69 15.98
CA HIS A 724 31.14 -29.82 15.25
C HIS A 724 32.59 -29.49 14.86
N ARG A 725 33.54 -30.34 15.29
CA ARG A 725 34.94 -30.16 14.87
C ARG A 725 35.05 -30.40 13.37
N ARG A 726 35.60 -29.44 12.64
CA ARG A 726 36.06 -29.65 11.27
C ARG A 726 37.24 -30.62 11.31
N GLN A 727 37.06 -31.83 10.79
CA GLN A 727 38.10 -32.85 10.75
C GLN A 727 38.55 -33.07 9.31
N TRP A 728 39.84 -32.95 9.08
CA TRP A 728 40.46 -33.38 7.83
C TRP A 728 40.66 -34.89 7.90
N LEU A 729 39.91 -35.62 7.08
CA LEU A 729 39.89 -37.08 7.06
C LEU A 729 40.24 -37.57 5.65
N SER A 730 40.82 -38.75 5.56
CA SER A 730 41.01 -39.40 4.26
C SER A 730 39.66 -39.87 3.71
N ALA A 731 39.51 -39.93 2.39
CA ALA A 731 38.28 -40.39 1.74
C ALA A 731 37.84 -41.75 2.31
N GLY A 732 36.62 -41.82 2.85
CA GLY A 732 36.06 -43.02 3.49
C GLY A 732 36.25 -43.16 5.00
N GLN A 733 37.01 -42.28 5.69
CA GLN A 733 37.07 -42.30 7.16
C GLN A 733 35.86 -41.60 7.80
N ALA A 734 35.21 -42.28 8.74
CA ALA A 734 34.17 -41.69 9.58
C ALA A 734 34.79 -40.74 10.63
N GLY A 735 34.22 -39.54 10.76
CA GLY A 735 34.69 -38.55 11.74
C GLY A 735 34.30 -38.90 13.18
N VAL A 736 35.02 -38.33 14.14
CA VAL A 736 34.70 -38.49 15.57
C VAL A 736 33.34 -37.82 15.83
N PRO A 737 32.33 -38.57 16.32
CA PRO A 737 31.01 -38.01 16.56
C PRO A 737 31.04 -37.02 17.72
N THR A 738 30.73 -35.76 17.46
CA THR A 738 30.34 -34.80 18.50
C THR A 738 28.92 -35.11 18.96
N PRO A 739 28.61 -35.07 20.27
CA PRO A 739 27.24 -35.16 20.75
C PRO A 739 26.38 -34.08 20.08
N LYS A 740 25.22 -34.46 19.53
CA LYS A 740 24.24 -33.47 19.07
C LYS A 740 23.77 -32.66 20.28
N SER A 741 23.61 -31.36 20.10
CA SER A 741 22.92 -30.50 21.06
C SER A 741 21.52 -31.06 21.31
N ASP A 742 21.12 -31.18 22.58
CA ASP A 742 19.74 -31.57 22.92
C ASP A 742 18.73 -30.62 22.27
N LEU A 743 17.52 -31.12 21.95
CA LEU A 743 16.46 -30.35 21.29
C LEU A 743 16.09 -29.06 22.04
N HIS A 744 16.29 -29.06 23.36
CA HIS A 744 16.14 -27.90 24.24
C HIS A 744 17.43 -27.72 25.08
N PRO A 745 18.47 -27.09 24.53
CA PRO A 745 19.73 -26.95 25.25
C PRO A 745 19.57 -25.98 26.43
N LYS A 746 20.14 -26.34 27.59
CA LYS A 746 20.15 -25.47 28.78
C LYS A 746 20.81 -24.14 28.39
N LYS A 747 20.06 -23.04 28.55
CA LYS A 747 20.43 -21.69 28.10
C LYS A 747 19.95 -20.62 29.06
N VAL A 748 20.62 -19.48 29.05
CA VAL A 748 20.27 -18.28 29.84
C VAL A 748 20.28 -17.06 28.90
N MET A 749 19.40 -16.08 29.15
CA MET A 749 19.42 -14.84 28.37
C MET A 749 20.40 -13.86 29.02
N LEU A 750 21.37 -13.40 28.23
CA LEU A 750 22.27 -12.29 28.57
C LEU A 750 21.71 -11.01 27.97
N SER A 751 21.54 -9.97 28.78
CA SER A 751 21.32 -8.59 28.31
C SER A 751 22.56 -7.76 28.62
N VAL A 752 23.05 -6.96 27.67
CA VAL A 752 24.25 -6.13 27.84
C VAL A 752 24.07 -4.74 27.23
N TRP A 753 24.56 -3.71 27.94
CA TRP A 753 24.62 -2.32 27.50
C TRP A 753 26.03 -1.76 27.71
N TRP A 754 26.56 -1.10 26.68
CA TRP A 754 27.94 -0.67 26.61
C TRP A 754 28.10 0.57 25.72
N GLY A 755 29.27 1.20 25.81
CA GLY A 755 29.66 2.33 24.96
C GLY A 755 31.17 2.34 24.74
N VAL A 756 31.72 3.41 24.15
CA VAL A 756 33.17 3.50 23.83
C VAL A 756 34.09 3.30 25.05
N LYS A 757 33.59 3.56 26.27
CA LYS A 757 34.32 3.38 27.54
C LYS A 757 34.24 1.95 28.11
N GLY A 758 33.59 1.01 27.42
CA GLY A 758 33.35 -0.36 27.87
C GLY A 758 31.93 -0.66 28.35
N ILE A 759 31.77 -1.78 29.06
CA ILE A 759 30.47 -2.25 29.57
C ILE A 759 29.94 -1.32 30.67
N ILE A 760 28.66 -0.96 30.56
CA ILE A 760 27.95 -0.13 31.54
C ILE A 760 27.14 -1.03 32.47
N HIS A 761 26.32 -1.91 31.90
CA HIS A 761 25.49 -2.84 32.63
C HIS A 761 25.36 -4.14 31.85
N TRP A 762 25.27 -5.25 32.56
CA TRP A 762 24.86 -6.52 32.00
C TRP A 762 24.18 -7.34 33.09
N GLU A 763 23.28 -8.23 32.67
CA GLU A 763 22.63 -9.18 33.57
C GLU A 763 22.26 -10.47 32.85
N LEU A 764 22.17 -11.55 33.63
CA LEU A 764 21.59 -12.81 33.21
C LEU A 764 20.16 -12.87 33.74
N LEU A 765 19.19 -13.10 32.87
CA LEU A 765 17.80 -13.28 33.29
C LEU A 765 17.61 -14.68 33.89
N PRO A 766 16.70 -14.84 34.88
CA PRO A 766 16.35 -16.16 35.39
C PRO A 766 15.88 -17.12 34.29
N THR A 767 16.12 -18.41 34.48
CA THR A 767 15.79 -19.45 33.49
C THR A 767 14.28 -19.42 33.17
N GLY A 768 13.95 -19.28 31.88
CA GLY A 768 12.56 -19.22 31.40
C GLY A 768 11.95 -17.81 31.34
N CYS A 769 12.62 -16.78 31.85
CA CYS A 769 12.19 -15.39 31.66
C CYS A 769 12.49 -14.89 30.24
N THR A 770 11.58 -14.08 29.70
CA THR A 770 11.73 -13.35 28.43
C THR A 770 11.70 -11.85 28.68
N ILE A 771 12.34 -11.06 27.81
CA ILE A 771 12.27 -9.60 27.87
C ILE A 771 10.82 -9.14 27.61
N THR A 772 10.26 -8.41 28.57
CA THR A 772 9.00 -7.69 28.44
C THR A 772 9.28 -6.18 28.45
N ALA A 773 8.35 -5.36 27.97
CA ALA A 773 8.53 -3.91 27.95
C ALA A 773 8.79 -3.33 29.37
N ASP A 774 8.11 -3.86 30.38
CA ASP A 774 8.28 -3.42 31.78
C ASP A 774 9.63 -3.85 32.38
N LEU A 775 10.08 -5.08 32.08
CA LEU A 775 11.42 -5.54 32.48
C LEU A 775 12.51 -4.72 31.80
N TYR A 776 12.34 -4.44 30.51
CA TYR A 776 13.27 -3.60 29.74
C TYR A 776 13.31 -2.16 30.29
N CYS A 777 12.16 -1.57 30.66
CA CYS A 777 12.14 -0.26 31.33
C CYS A 777 12.91 -0.27 32.66
N GLN A 778 12.79 -1.32 33.48
CA GLN A 778 13.58 -1.47 34.71
C GLN A 778 15.08 -1.63 34.44
N GLN A 779 15.45 -2.30 33.33
CA GLN A 779 16.84 -2.43 32.89
C GLN A 779 17.39 -1.07 32.44
N LEU A 780 16.62 -0.28 31.68
CA LEU A 780 16.98 1.09 31.31
C LEU A 780 17.17 1.99 32.53
N ASP A 781 16.32 1.89 33.55
CA ASP A 781 16.49 2.65 34.80
C ASP A 781 17.84 2.28 35.49
N ARG A 782 18.22 0.99 35.55
CA ARG A 782 19.53 0.54 36.09
C ARG A 782 20.72 1.04 35.25
N VAL A 783 20.58 1.08 33.93
CA VAL A 783 21.60 1.65 33.02
C VAL A 783 21.73 3.15 33.25
N ALA A 784 20.61 3.87 33.39
CA ALA A 784 20.57 5.30 33.66
C ALA A 784 21.21 5.67 35.00
N GLU A 785 20.94 4.91 36.07
CA GLU A 785 21.61 5.08 37.36
C GLU A 785 23.13 4.96 37.23
N LYS A 786 23.63 3.99 36.46
CA LYS A 786 25.06 3.80 36.22
C LYS A 786 25.70 4.85 35.30
N LEU A 787 24.92 5.55 34.47
CA LEU A 787 25.36 6.64 33.58
C LEU A 787 25.25 8.03 34.22
N LYS A 788 24.46 8.18 35.29
CA LYS A 788 24.18 9.44 35.96
C LYS A 788 25.46 10.20 36.32
N GLY A 789 25.62 11.40 35.78
CA GLY A 789 26.79 12.27 36.00
C GLY A 789 28.07 11.88 35.25
N LYS A 790 28.03 10.91 34.31
CA LYS A 790 29.20 10.50 33.51
C LYS A 790 29.22 11.07 32.08
N GLN A 791 28.06 11.46 31.54
CA GLN A 791 27.85 12.02 30.21
C GLN A 791 26.65 12.99 30.23
N ASP A 792 26.78 14.15 29.58
CA ASP A 792 25.73 15.19 29.55
C ASP A 792 24.64 14.94 28.49
N ARG A 793 24.95 14.15 27.45
CA ARG A 793 24.03 13.87 26.33
C ARG A 793 24.27 12.44 25.83
N ILE A 794 23.25 11.60 25.94
CA ILE A 794 23.28 10.18 25.58
C ILE A 794 22.57 9.97 24.25
N TYR A 795 23.25 9.28 23.33
CA TYR A 795 22.65 8.72 22.13
C TYR A 795 22.47 7.22 22.35
N PHE A 796 21.30 6.68 22.08
CA PHE A 796 20.94 5.30 22.40
C PHE A 796 20.56 4.52 21.15
N LEU A 797 21.26 3.40 20.91
CA LEU A 797 21.02 2.49 19.78
C LEU A 797 20.62 1.11 20.31
N HIS A 798 19.40 0.70 20.00
CA HIS A 798 18.84 -0.63 20.26
C HIS A 798 18.04 -1.09 19.04
N ASP A 799 17.70 -2.38 18.98
CA ASP A 799 16.95 -2.94 17.86
C ASP A 799 15.45 -2.58 17.93
N ASN A 800 14.68 -3.06 16.95
CA ASN A 800 13.23 -2.83 16.86
C ASN A 800 12.38 -3.95 17.49
N ALA A 801 12.91 -4.74 18.42
CA ALA A 801 12.15 -5.80 19.08
C ALA A 801 10.87 -5.25 19.75
N ARG A 802 9.81 -6.07 19.81
CA ARG A 802 8.49 -5.66 20.34
C ARG A 802 8.56 -5.00 21.74
N PRO A 803 9.40 -5.45 22.70
CA PRO A 803 9.58 -4.77 23.99
C PRO A 803 10.22 -3.38 23.87
N HIS A 804 11.12 -3.19 22.90
CA HIS A 804 11.92 -1.98 22.72
C HIS A 804 11.12 -0.84 22.11
N VAL A 805 10.22 -1.17 21.17
CA VAL A 805 9.33 -0.20 20.53
C VAL A 805 7.98 -0.02 21.23
N ALA A 806 7.75 -0.69 22.36
CA ALA A 806 6.51 -0.59 23.13
C ALA A 806 6.25 0.83 23.67
N LYS A 807 4.97 1.17 23.90
CA LYS A 807 4.56 2.52 24.36
C LYS A 807 5.22 2.92 25.69
N SER A 808 5.30 2.01 26.65
CA SER A 808 5.98 2.23 27.93
C SER A 808 7.47 2.51 27.75
N THR A 809 8.16 1.72 26.92
CA THR A 809 9.58 1.90 26.61
C THR A 809 9.87 3.23 25.90
N ARG A 810 9.06 3.60 24.89
CA ARG A 810 9.18 4.91 24.23
C ARG A 810 8.97 6.06 25.22
N GLN A 811 8.00 5.95 26.12
CA GLN A 811 7.78 6.94 27.17
C GLN A 811 8.98 6.99 28.15
N LYS A 812 9.53 5.84 28.56
CA LYS A 812 10.71 5.75 29.43
C LYS A 812 11.93 6.41 28.80
N LEU A 813 12.19 6.20 27.51
CA LEU A 813 13.31 6.83 26.79
C LEU A 813 13.15 8.36 26.71
N LEU A 814 11.92 8.86 26.57
CA LEU A 814 11.60 10.29 26.66
C LEU A 814 11.78 10.85 28.08
N GLU A 815 11.36 10.12 29.13
CA GLU A 815 11.58 10.47 30.53
C GLU A 815 13.07 10.56 30.89
N LEU A 816 13.90 9.68 30.33
CA LEU A 816 15.35 9.66 30.50
C LEU A 816 16.07 10.74 29.67
N GLY A 817 15.38 11.38 28.72
CA GLY A 817 15.95 12.40 27.83
C GLY A 817 17.00 11.87 26.85
N TRP A 818 16.97 10.58 26.51
CA TRP A 818 17.94 9.96 25.61
C TRP A 818 17.53 10.12 24.15
N ILE A 819 18.52 10.32 23.27
CA ILE A 819 18.27 10.45 21.83
C ILE A 819 18.36 9.07 21.19
N THR A 820 17.22 8.49 20.86
CA THR A 820 17.14 7.21 20.13
C THR A 820 17.65 7.36 18.71
N ILE A 821 18.61 6.53 18.33
CA ILE A 821 19.15 6.45 16.96
C ILE A 821 18.21 5.57 16.12
N PRO A 822 17.81 5.98 14.90
CA PRO A 822 17.03 5.14 14.00
C PRO A 822 17.83 3.87 13.64
N HIS A 823 17.21 2.71 13.85
CA HIS A 823 17.74 1.42 13.45
C HIS A 823 16.78 0.78 12.44
N PRO A 824 17.23 0.33 11.25
CA PRO A 824 16.36 -0.35 10.31
C PRO A 824 16.01 -1.79 10.76
N PRO A 825 14.87 -2.37 10.31
CA PRO A 825 14.52 -3.75 10.64
C PRO A 825 15.54 -4.76 10.08
N TYR A 826 15.63 -5.94 10.69
CA TYR A 826 16.50 -7.05 10.25
C TYR A 826 17.96 -6.64 9.97
N SER A 827 18.56 -5.80 10.82
CA SER A 827 19.86 -5.17 10.54
C SER A 827 20.95 -5.40 11.60
N PRO A 828 21.22 -6.66 12.01
CA PRO A 828 22.25 -6.98 13.01
C PRO A 828 23.68 -6.61 12.54
N ASP A 829 23.90 -6.52 11.22
CA ASP A 829 25.14 -6.03 10.61
C ASP A 829 25.35 -4.51 10.82
N LEU A 830 24.34 -3.79 11.31
CA LEU A 830 24.40 -2.39 11.75
C LEU A 830 24.29 -2.21 13.27
N ALA A 831 24.09 -3.29 14.05
CA ALA A 831 24.05 -3.26 15.50
C ALA A 831 25.44 -3.62 16.10
N PRO A 832 26.17 -2.70 16.76
CA PRO A 832 27.51 -2.99 17.26
C PRO A 832 27.55 -4.14 18.27
N THR A 833 26.47 -4.32 19.04
CA THR A 833 26.36 -5.43 19.98
C THR A 833 26.38 -6.78 19.26
N ASP A 834 25.76 -6.91 18.08
CA ASP A 834 25.77 -8.12 17.25
C ASP A 834 27.11 -8.34 16.53
N TYR A 835 27.43 -7.48 15.58
CA TYR A 835 28.52 -7.74 14.63
C TYR A 835 29.91 -7.74 15.28
N HIS A 836 30.04 -7.09 16.45
CA HIS A 836 31.30 -6.93 17.16
C HIS A 836 31.33 -7.66 18.51
N LEU A 837 30.53 -7.21 19.49
CA LEU A 837 30.61 -7.75 20.86
C LEU A 837 30.16 -9.21 20.92
N TYR A 838 29.00 -9.54 20.36
CA TYR A 838 28.43 -10.89 20.35
C TYR A 838 29.11 -11.84 19.37
N ARG A 839 29.75 -11.32 18.30
CA ARG A 839 30.67 -12.08 17.45
C ARG A 839 31.93 -12.49 18.22
N SER A 840 32.54 -11.56 18.95
CA SER A 840 33.70 -11.83 19.81
C SER A 840 33.35 -12.82 20.94
N LEU A 841 32.22 -12.59 21.63
CA LEU A 841 31.73 -13.47 22.69
C LEU A 841 31.44 -14.89 22.19
N SER A 842 30.84 -15.05 21.00
CA SER A 842 30.62 -16.38 20.41
C SER A 842 31.92 -17.11 20.06
N ASN A 843 33.02 -16.40 19.77
CA ASN A 843 34.35 -17.03 19.63
C ASN A 843 34.93 -17.42 20.99
N HIS A 844 34.77 -16.58 22.02
CA HIS A 844 35.24 -16.86 23.38
C HIS A 844 34.52 -18.04 24.04
N LEU A 845 33.20 -18.19 23.82
CA LEU A 845 32.40 -19.28 24.37
C LEU A 845 32.60 -20.61 23.63
N ARG A 846 33.22 -20.64 22.44
CA ARG A 846 33.36 -21.86 21.63
C ARG A 846 34.13 -22.95 22.39
N GLU A 847 33.63 -24.18 22.31
CA GLU A 847 34.12 -25.37 23.03
C GLU A 847 33.99 -25.32 24.57
N LYS A 848 33.40 -24.27 25.17
CA LYS A 848 33.18 -24.21 26.62
C LYS A 848 31.91 -24.94 27.07
N LYS A 849 32.01 -25.56 28.25
CA LYS A 849 30.89 -26.15 29.02
C LYS A 849 30.85 -25.51 30.41
N PHE A 850 29.66 -25.15 30.85
CA PHE A 850 29.36 -24.63 32.18
C PHE A 850 28.37 -25.56 32.87
N GLU A 851 28.55 -25.85 34.15
CA GLU A 851 27.64 -26.70 34.92
C GLU A 851 26.70 -25.86 35.78
N HIS A 852 27.24 -24.83 36.44
CA HIS A 852 26.51 -23.86 37.24
C HIS A 852 26.47 -22.47 36.60
N GLU A 853 25.42 -21.69 36.91
CA GLU A 853 25.25 -20.33 36.39
C GLU A 853 26.37 -19.39 36.85
N ASN A 854 26.90 -19.61 38.05
CA ASN A 854 28.02 -18.83 38.60
C ASN A 854 29.31 -19.01 37.79
N ASP A 855 29.57 -20.20 37.25
CA ASP A 855 30.77 -20.46 36.45
C ASP A 855 30.71 -19.65 35.14
N LEU A 856 29.55 -19.69 34.48
CA LEU A 856 29.26 -18.89 33.29
C LEU A 856 29.33 -17.39 33.61
N LYS A 857 28.78 -16.96 34.74
CA LYS A 857 28.78 -15.55 35.17
C LYS A 857 30.21 -15.03 35.40
N MET A 858 31.09 -15.85 35.97
CA MET A 858 32.50 -15.49 36.15
C MET A 858 33.28 -15.50 34.83
N ASP A 859 32.99 -16.43 33.91
CA ASP A 859 33.60 -16.46 32.58
C ASP A 859 33.19 -15.23 31.73
N LEU A 860 31.91 -14.83 31.78
CA LEU A 860 31.41 -13.61 31.15
C LEU A 860 32.04 -12.35 31.77
N LEU A 861 32.16 -12.28 33.09
CA LEU A 861 32.83 -11.17 33.76
C LEU A 861 34.30 -11.06 33.31
N ASN A 862 35.04 -12.17 33.32
CA ASN A 862 36.41 -12.24 32.82
C ASN A 862 36.52 -11.83 31.35
N PHE A 863 35.57 -12.23 30.49
CA PHE A 863 35.53 -11.79 29.10
C PHE A 863 35.38 -10.27 28.98
N PHE A 864 34.44 -9.66 29.72
CA PHE A 864 34.24 -8.22 29.69
C PHE A 864 35.45 -7.45 30.24
N ASP A 865 36.07 -7.93 31.33
CA ASP A 865 37.24 -7.31 31.94
C ASP A 865 38.53 -7.47 31.10
N GLN A 866 38.61 -8.47 30.22
CA GLN A 866 39.75 -8.70 29.32
C GLN A 866 39.76 -7.81 28.07
N ASN A 867 38.62 -7.23 27.67
CA ASN A 867 38.53 -6.39 26.48
C ASN A 867 38.97 -4.95 26.80
N SER A 868 39.91 -4.41 26.00
CA SER A 868 40.41 -3.05 26.19
C SER A 868 39.41 -1.97 25.73
N GLN A 869 39.62 -0.71 26.13
CA GLN A 869 38.81 0.41 25.63
C GLN A 869 38.84 0.47 24.08
N ASP A 870 40.01 0.27 23.48
CA ASP A 870 40.21 0.22 22.02
C ASP A 870 39.28 -0.79 21.33
N PHE A 871 39.01 -1.95 21.96
CA PHE A 871 38.07 -2.93 21.41
C PHE A 871 36.65 -2.34 21.30
N TYR A 872 36.18 -1.63 22.33
CA TYR A 872 34.85 -1.01 22.32
C TYR A 872 34.79 0.21 21.38
N GLU A 873 35.86 0.99 21.30
CA GLU A 873 35.99 2.09 20.34
C GLU A 873 35.93 1.59 18.89
N GLN A 874 36.66 0.52 18.54
CA GLN A 874 36.63 -0.08 17.20
C GLN A 874 35.23 -0.52 16.78
N GLY A 875 34.47 -1.14 17.69
CA GLY A 875 33.09 -1.53 17.43
C GLY A 875 32.24 -0.33 17.02
N ILE A 876 32.17 0.69 17.87
CA ILE A 876 31.30 1.86 17.64
C ILE A 876 31.76 2.74 16.48
N PHE A 877 33.07 3.01 16.35
CA PHE A 877 33.58 3.87 15.27
C PHE A 877 33.62 3.19 13.89
N SER A 878 33.31 1.88 13.79
CA SER A 878 33.08 1.22 12.50
C SER A 878 31.74 1.58 11.85
N LEU A 879 30.78 2.12 12.61
CA LEU A 879 29.42 2.43 12.12
C LEU A 879 29.37 3.34 10.87
N PRO A 880 30.13 4.46 10.75
CA PRO A 880 30.06 5.32 9.57
C PRO A 880 30.56 4.67 8.28
N GLU A 881 31.45 3.68 8.39
CA GLU A 881 31.91 2.87 7.27
C GLU A 881 30.84 1.84 6.88
N ARG A 882 30.26 1.15 7.88
CA ARG A 882 29.15 0.21 7.68
C ARG A 882 27.93 0.86 7.01
N TRP A 883 27.51 2.05 7.46
CA TRP A 883 26.42 2.80 6.81
C TRP A 883 26.72 3.16 5.35
N ARG A 884 27.99 3.45 5.03
CA ARG A 884 28.42 3.75 3.66
C ARG A 884 28.35 2.52 2.76
N GLN A 885 28.82 1.38 3.25
CA GLN A 885 28.75 0.09 2.56
C GLN A 885 27.30 -0.33 2.26
N VAL A 886 26.36 -0.14 3.21
CA VAL A 886 24.94 -0.44 2.98
C VAL A 886 24.31 0.43 1.89
N ILE A 887 24.73 1.69 1.76
CA ILE A 887 24.27 2.57 0.67
C ILE A 887 24.88 2.13 -0.67
N GLU A 888 26.18 1.85 -0.70
CA GLU A 888 26.89 1.35 -1.90
C GLU A 888 26.33 0.00 -2.39
N SER A 889 25.85 -0.84 -1.47
CA SER A 889 25.20 -2.12 -1.77
C SER A 889 23.67 -2.05 -1.92
N ASN A 890 23.09 -0.86 -2.16
CA ASN A 890 21.64 -0.63 -2.32
C ASN A 890 20.77 -1.31 -1.24
N GLY A 891 21.20 -1.25 0.01
CA GLY A 891 20.47 -1.79 1.17
C GLY A 891 20.81 -3.23 1.53
N ALA A 892 21.61 -3.95 0.74
CA ALA A 892 22.00 -5.33 1.05
C ALA A 892 22.82 -5.45 2.37
N TYR A 893 23.05 -6.68 2.83
CA TYR A 893 23.83 -6.95 4.03
C TYR A 893 25.33 -6.76 3.84
N ILE A 894 25.99 -6.31 4.89
CA ILE A 894 27.45 -6.29 4.98
C ILE A 894 27.96 -7.72 5.20
N VAL A 895 28.63 -8.26 4.18
CA VAL A 895 29.30 -9.57 4.24
C VAL A 895 30.75 -9.36 4.69
N ASP A 896 30.95 -9.37 6.01
CA ASP A 896 32.29 -9.41 6.62
C ASP A 896 32.98 -10.73 6.27
N CYS A 897 34.12 -10.65 5.58
CA CYS A 897 34.95 -11.82 5.20
C CYS A 897 35.58 -12.55 6.41
#